data_AF-A0A1M7MCV3-F1
#
_entry.id   AF-A0A1M7MCV3-F1
#
_cell.length_a   1.000
_cell.length_b   1.000
_cell.length_c   1.000
_cell.angle_alpha   90.00
_cell.angle_beta   90.00
_cell.angle_gamma   90.00
#
_symmetry.space_group_name_H-M   'P 1'
#
loop_
_entity.id
_entity.type
_entity.pdbx_description
1 polymer ?
#
loop_
_entity_poly.entity_id
_entity_poly.type
_entity_poly.pdbx_seq_one_letter_code
_entity_poly.pdbx_strand_id
1 'polypeptide(L)'
;MKNLIVVFVLFKVFFLSGQSLQHPIIWTTNAEKSEVLSKIDNYDWAKSIVAKAKAAIESKVNTHLTNPVSILNTIPALASDDNLSESQATTNGAHSKVLNYASYAAMVYHITEEEKYAQFAADILWYYIEQLAPRNPSNTAMSGSHFYDPRSGYTQFAIAYDFMVNYLKDSATRVYQKSTGTKIAFDNVKAQKAVYNIAMNGLQEHAGNDSKYGKTVSNHPILTAPGVLYSILCVEDDTERERMFNVFWNVGTKHQNSFTKTILPMFGEQGIWPEAVSYSFMSAVTQVLNVVDKLKPELNVMENNMHILDGNFLFDNLRMPNRLFVKYGDSKRYIDRTKQLYRFTLNLANRRGFSEYEQKAKVALRQAYDTEGGYNPSAPISTFGNYDAFEQLFWGINIPDTIEGEIDFQKPTVIIKHAGVALQRNYVKENNKDFGLAGIIGGAHYVHSHCTGITMELYGADYIMAPNAGLPKTIAERKLPEHTNYFWRHAGNNTMIVNGTTHGIQPGSWNSDSYLWMNTTVNEAAEPKHLEDPINPNFSFATQFLDDTVNNDQQKRTLSTIRTSETTGYYFDMFRSKSLGTNNFHDYIYHNLGDVTNIMEMDGTEVSVSPTTRYQNDIGDLQKSPGWRFFEDTNVTASTDKAIQVRFDLNETNTYMNMFAPAGVAREYTKALGPATREAKGGYINKKTQIVAIRQQGEAWDKPYVHIFEPSKSINSSVKSVEHLYRGEVIVGAKVKSQIGDKVIIDYVLCQEDASKVVSIPDAGIRFTGHFAVVRYEQTLSKAFVTLYIGKGTSLTYREHSLTADGTKKGQKVIEVEADSSRILGFKDLKNNQEIPKGSDLTVKAIVGTDFTEATLFINDVNVGTKTAAPFEWLSIPELTNMTEPAYLLKIEAKDAQGNIEERALTVLTPNQWAYTSDNKPHSIPKKIEFEHYDQGGIDIAYWDKKNQNSSSFRPNEMVDISSNGQIVRDIKSGEWLEFTIDAAQSGNYELEVTHQTRRSPSFKQLTVSFPDENITFLNDIVLTNTGSGKYLTETIGDFDIEAGTHVLRFNLLDYGFDLDSFELKLKTLSILDDLLVDKARILMYPNPASKFVTIKSENMTWTNLSIFNMLGSQVYYNDTVLDRITVNTQENKISSGLYFVVISDQQGKQYKRKLIIK
;
A
#
# COMPACT_ATOMS: atom_id res chain seq x y z
N MET A 1 20.68 -98.36 18.29
CA MET A 1 19.82 -97.66 19.27
C MET A 1 19.70 -96.20 18.83
N LYS A 2 18.47 -95.74 18.57
CA LYS A 2 17.86 -94.38 18.70
C LYS A 2 18.77 -93.14 18.45
N ASN A 3 18.37 -92.04 17.80
CA ASN A 3 17.18 -91.57 17.08
C ASN A 3 17.47 -90.08 16.66
N LEU A 4 16.61 -89.55 15.77
CA LEU A 4 16.46 -88.15 15.30
C LEU A 4 17.46 -87.68 14.23
N ILE A 5 17.14 -87.58 12.93
CA ILE A 5 16.01 -87.01 12.14
C ILE A 5 16.05 -85.48 11.99
N VAL A 6 16.26 -85.12 10.72
CA VAL A 6 16.28 -83.84 9.99
C VAL A 6 14.91 -83.16 9.96
N VAL A 7 14.86 -81.82 10.07
CA VAL A 7 13.88 -80.98 9.34
C VAL A 7 14.50 -79.61 8.98
N PHE A 8 14.47 -79.30 7.68
CA PHE A 8 14.71 -78.02 7.02
C PHE A 8 13.67 -76.95 7.43
N VAL A 9 14.10 -75.72 7.76
CA VAL A 9 13.28 -74.52 7.56
C VAL A 9 14.17 -73.39 7.02
N LEU A 10 14.01 -73.09 5.73
CA LEU A 10 14.40 -71.83 5.12
C LEU A 10 13.64 -70.69 5.83
N PHE A 11 14.36 -69.82 6.54
CA PHE A 11 13.84 -68.48 6.82
C PHE A 11 14.09 -67.63 5.57
N LYS A 12 13.06 -67.50 4.73
CA LYS A 12 12.90 -66.34 3.85
C LYS A 12 12.80 -65.11 4.75
N VAL A 13 13.92 -64.41 4.96
CA VAL A 13 13.90 -63.02 5.39
C VAL A 13 13.38 -62.23 4.19
N PHE A 14 12.09 -61.95 4.18
CA PHE A 14 11.54 -60.90 3.34
C PHE A 14 12.13 -59.58 3.86
N PHE A 15 13.19 -59.09 3.20
CA PHE A 15 13.41 -57.65 3.11
C PHE A 15 12.29 -57.09 2.24
N LEU A 16 11.11 -56.89 2.84
CA LEU A 16 10.19 -55.89 2.37
C LEU A 16 10.78 -54.55 2.84
N SER A 17 11.64 -53.97 2.00
CA SER A 17 11.99 -52.56 2.08
C SER A 17 10.71 -51.77 1.79
N GLY A 18 9.85 -51.61 2.80
CA GLY A 18 8.71 -50.71 2.72
C GLY A 18 9.25 -49.30 2.52
N GLN A 19 8.70 -48.59 1.53
CA GLN A 19 8.90 -47.15 1.34
C GLN A 19 8.73 -46.42 2.68
N SER A 20 9.73 -45.63 3.11
CA SER A 20 9.66 -44.95 4.40
C SER A 20 8.80 -43.69 4.38
N LEU A 21 8.77 -42.96 3.24
CA LEU A 21 8.01 -41.72 3.11
C LEU A 21 6.56 -41.99 2.72
N GLN A 22 5.61 -41.66 3.60
CA GLN A 22 4.18 -41.83 3.34
C GLN A 22 3.59 -40.59 2.68
N HIS A 23 2.73 -40.81 1.68
CA HIS A 23 2.09 -39.75 0.90
C HIS A 23 0.59 -39.58 1.25
N PRO A 24 0.02 -38.35 1.17
CA PRO A 24 0.71 -37.10 0.87
C PRO A 24 1.65 -36.68 2.02
N ILE A 25 2.63 -35.84 1.71
CA ILE A 25 3.58 -35.32 2.71
C ILE A 25 3.96 -33.86 2.51
N ILE A 26 3.84 -33.32 1.28
CA ILE A 26 4.34 -31.99 0.94
C ILE A 26 3.60 -30.90 1.71
N TRP A 27 2.26 -30.91 1.65
CA TRP A 27 1.41 -29.91 2.30
C TRP A 27 0.71 -30.46 3.55
N THR A 28 0.32 -31.72 3.53
CA THR A 28 -0.41 -32.42 4.61
C THR A 28 -0.02 -33.88 4.63
N THR A 29 -0.45 -34.60 5.65
CA THR A 29 -0.37 -36.05 5.79
C THR A 29 -1.75 -36.66 5.99
N ASN A 30 -1.87 -37.98 5.84
CA ASN A 30 -3.11 -38.69 6.19
C ASN A 30 -3.45 -38.55 7.69
N ALA A 31 -2.44 -38.42 8.56
CA ALA A 31 -2.64 -38.22 10.00
C ALA A 31 -3.24 -36.83 10.32
N GLU A 32 -2.92 -35.81 9.52
CA GLU A 32 -3.43 -34.44 9.67
C GLU A 32 -4.84 -34.25 9.07
N LYS A 33 -5.34 -35.20 8.27
CA LYS A 33 -6.61 -35.06 7.52
C LYS A 33 -7.81 -34.75 8.42
N SER A 34 -7.95 -35.40 9.57
CA SER A 34 -9.06 -35.14 10.49
C SER A 34 -9.08 -33.72 11.04
N GLU A 35 -7.91 -33.13 11.28
CA GLU A 35 -7.78 -31.74 11.71
C GLU A 35 -8.15 -30.78 10.58
N VAL A 36 -7.73 -31.07 9.35
CA VAL A 36 -8.10 -30.28 8.17
C VAL A 36 -9.61 -30.29 7.94
N LEU A 37 -10.26 -31.46 8.06
CA LEU A 37 -11.73 -31.56 7.96
C LEU A 37 -12.43 -30.74 9.06
N SER A 38 -11.95 -30.85 10.30
CA SER A 38 -12.46 -30.04 11.40
C SER A 38 -12.30 -28.53 11.15
N LYS A 39 -11.17 -28.12 10.55
CA LYS A 39 -10.95 -26.73 10.15
C LYS A 39 -11.95 -26.26 9.09
N ILE A 40 -12.24 -27.10 8.10
CA ILE A 40 -13.24 -26.81 7.04
C ILE A 40 -14.64 -26.68 7.63
N ASP A 41 -15.01 -27.53 8.59
CA ASP A 41 -16.33 -27.52 9.21
C ASP A 41 -16.54 -26.30 10.12
N ASN A 42 -15.47 -25.81 10.75
CA ASN A 42 -15.54 -24.74 11.74
C ASN A 42 -15.30 -23.33 11.18
N TYR A 43 -14.69 -23.19 10.00
CA TYR A 43 -14.30 -21.89 9.47
C TYR A 43 -14.71 -21.66 8.01
N ASP A 44 -15.51 -20.63 7.76
CA ASP A 44 -16.03 -20.30 6.43
C ASP A 44 -14.93 -20.00 5.41
N TRP A 45 -13.84 -19.34 5.84
CA TRP A 45 -12.71 -19.07 4.94
C TRP A 45 -12.11 -20.39 4.41
N ALA A 46 -11.96 -21.41 5.26
CA ALA A 46 -11.39 -22.71 4.90
C ALA A 46 -12.33 -23.47 3.97
N LYS A 47 -13.63 -23.49 4.29
CA LYS A 47 -14.69 -24.03 3.42
C LYS A 47 -14.71 -23.35 2.06
N SER A 48 -14.53 -22.04 2.01
CA SER A 48 -14.52 -21.27 0.77
C SER A 48 -13.38 -21.67 -0.17
N ILE A 49 -12.21 -22.05 0.36
CA ILE A 49 -11.07 -22.52 -0.45
C ILE A 49 -11.44 -23.78 -1.21
N VAL A 50 -11.99 -24.78 -0.51
CA VAL A 50 -12.43 -26.04 -1.12
C VAL A 50 -13.52 -25.79 -2.16
N ALA A 51 -14.50 -24.94 -1.83
CA ALA A 51 -15.56 -24.57 -2.76
C ALA A 51 -15.03 -23.89 -4.04
N LYS A 52 -14.11 -22.94 -3.92
CA LYS A 52 -13.50 -22.23 -5.05
C LYS A 52 -12.60 -23.15 -5.89
N ALA A 53 -11.81 -24.01 -5.25
CA ALA A 53 -10.99 -25.00 -5.93
C ALA A 53 -11.86 -25.99 -6.71
N LYS A 54 -12.92 -26.53 -6.09
CA LYS A 54 -13.93 -27.38 -6.73
C LYS A 54 -14.59 -26.67 -7.91
N ALA A 55 -15.04 -25.42 -7.73
CA ALA A 55 -15.65 -24.63 -8.81
C ALA A 55 -14.71 -24.45 -10.02
N ALA A 56 -13.40 -24.31 -9.81
CA ALA A 56 -12.42 -24.16 -10.89
C ALA A 56 -12.30 -25.42 -11.79
N ILE A 57 -12.62 -26.60 -11.25
CA ILE A 57 -12.46 -27.90 -11.93
C ILE A 57 -13.76 -28.64 -12.26
N GLU A 58 -14.87 -28.35 -11.57
CA GLU A 58 -16.08 -29.19 -11.55
C GLU A 58 -16.62 -29.50 -12.95
N SER A 59 -16.77 -28.46 -13.79
CA SER A 59 -17.24 -28.63 -15.15
C SER A 59 -16.35 -29.56 -15.98
N LYS A 60 -15.02 -29.49 -15.79
CA LYS A 60 -14.05 -30.32 -16.51
C LYS A 60 -14.08 -31.76 -16.03
N VAL A 61 -14.21 -31.96 -14.72
CA VAL A 61 -14.37 -33.29 -14.12
C VAL A 61 -15.65 -33.95 -14.63
N ASN A 62 -16.76 -33.22 -14.67
CA ASN A 62 -18.03 -33.76 -15.16
C ASN A 62 -17.97 -34.11 -16.66
N THR A 63 -17.32 -33.30 -17.49
CA THR A 63 -17.06 -33.65 -18.90
C THR A 63 -16.15 -34.87 -19.03
N HIS A 64 -15.13 -34.98 -18.19
CA HIS A 64 -14.18 -36.09 -18.23
C HIS A 64 -14.82 -37.46 -17.96
N LEU A 65 -15.87 -37.51 -17.12
CA LEU A 65 -16.56 -38.77 -16.80
C LEU A 65 -17.10 -39.50 -18.05
N THR A 66 -17.57 -38.76 -19.05
CA THR A 66 -18.08 -39.32 -20.30
C THR A 66 -17.10 -39.18 -21.47
N ASN A 67 -16.16 -38.23 -21.38
CA ASN A 67 -15.20 -37.95 -22.44
C ASN A 67 -13.81 -37.61 -21.87
N PRO A 68 -13.02 -38.62 -21.46
CA PRO A 68 -11.69 -38.40 -20.90
C PRO A 68 -10.74 -37.64 -21.83
N VAL A 69 -10.84 -37.84 -23.15
CA VAL A 69 -9.98 -37.16 -24.12
C VAL A 69 -10.23 -35.66 -24.21
N SER A 70 -11.37 -35.15 -23.71
CA SER A 70 -11.67 -33.72 -23.73
C SER A 70 -10.59 -32.89 -23.04
N ILE A 71 -10.18 -33.26 -21.82
CA ILE A 71 -9.10 -32.55 -21.11
C ILE A 71 -7.73 -32.93 -21.66
N LEU A 72 -7.50 -34.20 -22.00
CA LEU A 72 -6.20 -34.69 -22.50
C LEU A 72 -5.84 -34.13 -23.88
N ASN A 73 -6.81 -33.65 -24.66
CA ASN A 73 -6.59 -32.94 -25.92
C ASN A 73 -6.20 -31.48 -25.73
N THR A 74 -6.38 -30.92 -24.52
CA THR A 74 -5.94 -29.55 -24.21
C THR A 74 -4.47 -29.49 -23.80
N ILE A 75 -3.85 -30.64 -23.47
CA ILE A 75 -2.45 -30.71 -23.10
C ILE A 75 -1.59 -30.53 -24.36
N PRO A 76 -0.73 -29.50 -24.43
CA PRO A 76 0.17 -29.31 -25.56
C PRO A 76 1.16 -30.47 -25.69
N ALA A 77 1.77 -30.60 -26.87
CA ALA A 77 2.95 -31.45 -27.02
C ALA A 77 4.07 -30.91 -26.13
N LEU A 78 4.79 -31.82 -25.45
CA LEU A 78 5.99 -31.47 -24.71
C LEU A 78 7.06 -30.95 -25.68
N ALA A 79 7.83 -29.95 -25.26
CA ALA A 79 8.93 -29.43 -26.05
C ALA A 79 9.95 -30.54 -26.37
N SER A 80 10.60 -30.42 -27.53
CA SER A 80 11.67 -31.33 -27.96
C SER A 80 13.05 -30.94 -27.44
N ASP A 81 13.20 -29.69 -26.97
CA ASP A 81 14.44 -29.09 -26.45
C ASP A 81 14.15 -28.43 -25.09
N ASP A 82 15.07 -28.60 -24.15
CA ASP A 82 15.01 -28.09 -22.77
C ASP A 82 15.72 -26.73 -22.61
N ASN A 83 16.31 -26.21 -23.68
CA ASN A 83 17.08 -24.97 -23.71
C ASN A 83 16.34 -23.78 -24.34
N LEU A 84 15.02 -23.83 -24.43
CA LEU A 84 14.24 -22.71 -24.93
C LEU A 84 14.37 -21.50 -23.99
N SER A 85 14.57 -20.33 -24.59
CA SER A 85 14.48 -19.07 -23.86
C SER A 85 13.08 -18.85 -23.29
N GLU A 86 12.97 -17.99 -22.27
CA GLU A 86 11.69 -17.59 -21.68
C GLU A 86 10.66 -17.09 -22.70
N SER A 87 11.11 -16.45 -23.79
CA SER A 87 10.23 -16.01 -24.89
C SER A 87 9.81 -17.14 -25.85
N GLN A 88 10.59 -18.22 -25.92
CA GLN A 88 10.32 -19.36 -26.81
C GLN A 88 9.44 -20.43 -26.12
N ALA A 89 9.48 -20.53 -24.79
CA ALA A 89 8.71 -21.49 -24.00
C ALA A 89 7.23 -21.10 -23.83
N THR A 90 6.53 -20.89 -24.96
CA THR A 90 5.17 -20.32 -25.01
C THR A 90 4.08 -21.25 -24.48
N THR A 91 4.32 -22.56 -24.43
CA THR A 91 3.36 -23.57 -23.95
C THR A 91 3.30 -23.70 -22.42
N ASN A 92 4.22 -23.07 -21.68
CA ASN A 92 4.30 -23.15 -20.23
C ASN A 92 2.97 -22.86 -19.53
N GLY A 93 2.29 -21.78 -19.93
CA GLY A 93 0.98 -21.42 -19.35
C GLY A 93 -0.09 -22.50 -19.54
N ALA A 94 -0.08 -23.19 -20.68
CA ALA A 94 -1.04 -24.25 -20.98
C ALA A 94 -0.76 -25.53 -20.19
N HIS A 95 0.50 -25.97 -20.10
CA HIS A 95 0.89 -27.11 -19.25
C HIS A 95 0.53 -26.86 -17.79
N SER A 96 0.94 -25.69 -17.28
CA SER A 96 0.69 -25.26 -15.90
C SER A 96 -0.81 -25.24 -15.60
N LYS A 97 -1.63 -24.71 -16.50
CA LYS A 97 -3.09 -24.64 -16.31
C LYS A 97 -3.72 -26.02 -16.15
N VAL A 98 -3.35 -27.00 -16.97
CA VAL A 98 -3.90 -28.36 -16.85
C VAL A 98 -3.42 -29.05 -15.57
N LEU A 99 -2.14 -28.88 -15.20
CA LEU A 99 -1.60 -29.46 -13.99
C LEU A 99 -2.16 -28.82 -12.71
N ASN A 100 -2.51 -27.53 -12.74
CA ASN A 100 -3.29 -26.88 -11.68
C ASN A 100 -4.68 -27.54 -11.50
N TYR A 101 -5.34 -27.93 -12.60
CA TYR A 101 -6.60 -28.66 -12.49
C TYR A 101 -6.41 -30.04 -11.86
N ALA A 102 -5.32 -30.74 -12.21
CA ALA A 102 -5.01 -32.03 -11.60
C ALA A 102 -4.69 -31.89 -10.11
N SER A 103 -3.88 -30.90 -9.71
CA SER A 103 -3.52 -30.69 -8.31
C SER A 103 -4.73 -30.27 -7.46
N TYR A 104 -5.62 -29.41 -7.98
CA TYR A 104 -6.88 -29.08 -7.30
C TYR A 104 -7.83 -30.27 -7.23
N ALA A 105 -7.92 -31.10 -8.26
CA ALA A 105 -8.72 -32.32 -8.20
C ALA A 105 -8.16 -33.32 -7.18
N ALA A 106 -6.84 -33.46 -7.10
CA ALA A 106 -6.19 -34.28 -6.08
C ALA A 106 -6.43 -33.74 -4.66
N MET A 107 -6.36 -32.42 -4.46
CA MET A 107 -6.70 -31.77 -3.19
C MET A 107 -8.16 -31.99 -2.81
N VAL A 108 -9.10 -31.76 -3.74
CA VAL A 108 -10.53 -31.95 -3.50
C VAL A 108 -10.83 -33.42 -3.19
N TYR A 109 -10.23 -34.36 -3.93
CA TYR A 109 -10.36 -35.79 -3.62
C TYR A 109 -9.85 -36.13 -2.22
N HIS A 110 -8.70 -35.61 -1.81
CA HIS A 110 -8.17 -35.85 -0.47
C HIS A 110 -9.16 -35.42 0.63
N ILE A 111 -9.91 -34.34 0.39
CA ILE A 111 -10.92 -33.81 1.32
C ILE A 111 -12.25 -34.57 1.22
N THR A 112 -12.79 -34.77 0.02
CA THR A 112 -14.17 -35.24 -0.18
C THR A 112 -14.29 -36.75 -0.41
N GLU A 113 -13.19 -37.41 -0.77
CA GLU A 113 -13.13 -38.82 -1.18
C GLU A 113 -13.99 -39.16 -2.41
N GLU A 114 -14.50 -38.16 -3.12
CA GLU A 114 -15.27 -38.36 -4.36
C GLU A 114 -14.34 -38.84 -5.49
N GLU A 115 -14.42 -40.12 -5.87
CA GLU A 115 -13.49 -40.75 -6.84
C GLU A 115 -13.46 -40.08 -8.22
N LYS A 116 -14.50 -39.34 -8.62
CA LYS A 116 -14.49 -38.61 -9.90
C LYS A 116 -13.33 -37.63 -10.00
N TYR A 117 -12.92 -37.01 -8.89
CA TYR A 117 -11.78 -36.09 -8.88
C TYR A 117 -10.46 -36.85 -8.89
N ALA A 118 -10.36 -37.95 -8.15
CA ALA A 118 -9.20 -38.85 -8.19
C ALA A 118 -8.94 -39.36 -9.61
N GLN A 119 -9.98 -39.88 -10.27
CA GLN A 119 -9.87 -40.38 -11.64
C GLN A 119 -9.46 -39.27 -12.62
N PHE A 120 -10.02 -38.07 -12.49
CA PHE A 120 -9.64 -36.91 -13.33
C PHE A 120 -8.16 -36.54 -13.16
N ALA A 121 -7.66 -36.46 -11.92
CA ALA A 121 -6.27 -36.18 -11.64
C ALA A 121 -5.34 -37.31 -12.15
N ALA A 122 -5.74 -38.57 -11.92
CA ALA A 122 -5.00 -39.75 -12.31
C ALA A 122 -4.80 -39.84 -13.83
N ASP A 123 -5.83 -39.56 -14.61
CA ASP A 123 -5.77 -39.65 -16.08
C ASP A 123 -4.90 -38.52 -16.68
N ILE A 124 -4.92 -37.32 -16.08
CA ILE A 124 -4.00 -36.23 -16.45
C ILE A 124 -2.55 -36.60 -16.11
N LEU A 125 -2.30 -37.05 -14.87
CA LEU A 125 -0.97 -37.46 -14.42
C LEU A 125 -0.43 -38.58 -15.31
N TRP A 126 -1.25 -39.59 -15.61
CA TRP A 126 -0.88 -40.70 -16.46
C TRP A 126 -0.47 -40.25 -17.86
N TYR A 127 -1.22 -39.32 -18.47
CA TYR A 127 -0.83 -38.76 -19.77
C TYR A 127 0.58 -38.17 -19.73
N TYR A 128 0.90 -37.35 -18.73
CA TYR A 128 2.26 -36.81 -18.58
C TYR A 128 3.30 -37.90 -18.32
N ILE A 129 3.00 -38.88 -17.45
CA ILE A 129 3.89 -40.01 -17.17
C ILE A 129 4.24 -40.79 -18.45
N GLU A 130 3.26 -41.05 -19.32
CA GLU A 130 3.51 -41.75 -20.59
C GLU A 130 4.44 -40.98 -21.53
N GLN A 131 4.37 -39.64 -21.50
CA GLN A 131 5.23 -38.80 -22.33
C GLN A 131 6.63 -38.58 -21.72
N LEU A 132 6.73 -38.57 -20.39
CA LEU A 132 7.97 -38.22 -19.67
C LEU A 132 8.83 -39.44 -19.33
N ALA A 133 8.24 -40.62 -19.12
CA ALA A 133 9.01 -41.83 -18.79
C ALA A 133 9.99 -42.29 -19.90
N PRO A 134 9.66 -42.19 -21.21
CA PRO A 134 10.60 -42.53 -22.29
C PRO A 134 11.75 -41.53 -22.48
N ARG A 135 11.67 -40.36 -21.83
CA ARG A 135 12.69 -39.30 -21.91
C ARG A 135 13.85 -39.60 -20.95
N ASN A 136 14.88 -38.77 -21.03
CA ASN A 136 16.03 -38.76 -20.13
C ASN A 136 16.04 -37.44 -19.33
N PRO A 137 16.78 -37.37 -18.21
CA PRO A 137 16.87 -36.14 -17.41
C PRO A 137 17.23 -34.87 -18.18
N SER A 138 17.91 -34.96 -19.32
CA SER A 138 18.33 -33.80 -20.13
C SER A 138 17.34 -33.34 -21.21
N ASN A 139 16.19 -34.01 -21.37
CA ASN A 139 15.17 -33.65 -22.37
C ASN A 139 13.74 -33.82 -21.83
N THR A 140 13.53 -33.51 -20.56
CA THR A 140 12.28 -33.75 -19.81
C THR A 140 11.47 -32.46 -19.58
N ALA A 141 11.97 -31.29 -19.97
CA ALA A 141 11.24 -30.02 -19.87
C ALA A 141 9.89 -30.11 -20.61
N MET A 142 8.81 -29.69 -19.93
CA MET A 142 7.46 -29.72 -20.51
C MET A 142 7.30 -28.61 -21.54
N SER A 143 7.58 -27.38 -21.14
CA SER A 143 7.56 -26.21 -22.01
C SER A 143 8.89 -25.94 -22.71
N GLY A 144 9.93 -26.69 -22.34
CA GLY A 144 11.26 -26.58 -22.91
C GLY A 144 12.17 -25.58 -22.20
N SER A 145 11.80 -25.12 -21.00
CA SER A 145 12.58 -24.14 -20.24
C SER A 145 12.92 -24.67 -18.86
N HIS A 146 14.21 -24.82 -18.62
CA HIS A 146 14.79 -25.18 -17.32
C HIS A 146 14.41 -24.21 -16.18
N PHE A 147 14.00 -22.98 -16.47
CA PHE A 147 13.55 -22.01 -15.47
C PHE A 147 12.04 -22.07 -15.23
N TYR A 148 11.24 -22.14 -16.30
CA TYR A 148 9.79 -22.13 -16.16
C TYR A 148 9.26 -23.44 -15.60
N ASP A 149 9.68 -24.60 -16.11
CA ASP A 149 9.05 -25.87 -15.75
C ASP A 149 9.16 -26.20 -14.25
N PRO A 150 10.33 -26.05 -13.58
CA PRO A 150 10.44 -26.18 -12.12
C PRO A 150 9.71 -25.11 -11.31
N ARG A 151 9.35 -23.97 -11.92
CA ARG A 151 8.60 -22.88 -11.25
C ARG A 151 7.09 -23.03 -11.43
N SER A 152 6.65 -23.92 -12.31
CA SER A 152 5.25 -24.06 -12.72
C SER A 152 4.79 -25.52 -12.79
N GLY A 153 4.97 -26.17 -13.94
CA GLY A 153 4.42 -27.47 -14.29
C GLY A 153 4.94 -28.58 -13.39
N TYR A 154 6.25 -28.66 -13.16
CA TYR A 154 6.84 -29.70 -12.29
C TYR A 154 6.28 -29.62 -10.88
N THR A 155 6.14 -28.41 -10.34
CA THR A 155 5.62 -28.20 -9.00
C THR A 155 4.17 -28.68 -8.89
N GLN A 156 3.31 -28.34 -9.85
CA GLN A 156 1.91 -28.78 -9.83
C GLN A 156 1.77 -30.28 -10.11
N PHE A 157 2.62 -30.85 -10.97
CA PHE A 157 2.71 -32.30 -11.18
C PHE A 157 3.08 -33.01 -9.88
N ALA A 158 4.13 -32.57 -9.19
CA ALA A 158 4.58 -33.17 -7.94
C ALA A 158 3.52 -33.07 -6.84
N ILE A 159 2.85 -31.91 -6.70
CA ILE A 159 1.73 -31.76 -5.75
C ILE A 159 0.59 -32.73 -6.08
N ALA A 160 0.15 -32.78 -7.34
CA ALA A 160 -0.91 -33.70 -7.74
C ALA A 160 -0.50 -35.16 -7.51
N TYR A 161 0.73 -35.54 -7.85
CA TYR A 161 1.25 -36.88 -7.67
C TYR A 161 1.30 -37.27 -6.19
N ASP A 162 1.81 -36.40 -5.31
CA ASP A 162 1.89 -36.60 -3.86
C ASP A 162 0.53 -36.97 -3.24
N PHE A 163 -0.53 -36.24 -3.59
CA PHE A 163 -1.89 -36.58 -3.11
C PHE A 163 -2.45 -37.88 -3.72
N MET A 164 -1.98 -38.28 -4.90
CA MET A 164 -2.56 -39.36 -5.69
C MET A 164 -1.83 -40.71 -5.57
N VAL A 165 -0.61 -40.77 -4.98
CA VAL A 165 0.21 -42.00 -4.92
C VAL A 165 -0.58 -43.21 -4.44
N ASN A 166 -1.32 -43.08 -3.34
CA ASN A 166 -2.08 -44.21 -2.76
C ASN A 166 -3.21 -44.68 -3.68
N TYR A 167 -3.96 -43.75 -4.28
CA TYR A 167 -5.02 -44.08 -5.23
C TYR A 167 -4.44 -44.74 -6.48
N LEU A 168 -3.34 -44.22 -7.03
CA LEU A 168 -2.69 -44.76 -8.23
C LEU A 168 -2.15 -46.18 -8.01
N LYS A 169 -1.61 -46.48 -6.82
CA LYS A 169 -1.04 -47.79 -6.48
C LYS A 169 -2.10 -48.83 -6.08
N ASP A 170 -3.36 -48.44 -5.90
CA ASP A 170 -4.43 -49.41 -5.70
C ASP A 170 -4.56 -50.31 -6.94
N SER A 171 -4.51 -51.63 -6.71
CA SER A 171 -4.63 -52.64 -7.76
C SER A 171 -5.96 -52.59 -8.55
N ALA A 172 -7.00 -51.97 -7.98
CA ALA A 172 -8.28 -51.73 -8.63
C ALA A 172 -8.26 -50.49 -9.54
N THR A 173 -7.37 -49.53 -9.29
CA THR A 173 -7.31 -48.29 -10.06
C THR A 173 -6.96 -48.55 -11.52
N ARG A 174 -7.65 -47.86 -12.42
CA ARG A 174 -7.40 -47.91 -13.86
C ARG A 174 -7.26 -46.50 -14.41
N VAL A 175 -6.17 -46.24 -15.11
CA VAL A 175 -5.86 -44.96 -15.75
C VAL A 175 -6.21 -45.01 -17.23
N TYR A 176 -6.70 -43.91 -17.78
CA TYR A 176 -7.10 -43.80 -19.18
C TYR A 176 -5.88 -43.57 -20.08
N GLN A 177 -5.61 -44.52 -20.98
CA GLN A 177 -4.55 -44.43 -21.97
C GLN A 177 -5.08 -43.81 -23.26
N LYS A 178 -4.60 -42.60 -23.60
CA LYS A 178 -5.08 -41.82 -24.74
C LYS A 178 -4.82 -42.52 -26.09
N SER A 179 -3.68 -43.20 -26.23
CA SER A 179 -3.27 -43.84 -27.49
C SER A 179 -4.16 -45.02 -27.89
N THR A 180 -4.71 -45.75 -26.91
CA THR A 180 -5.58 -46.91 -27.12
C THR A 180 -7.06 -46.58 -26.95
N GLY A 181 -7.38 -45.48 -26.26
CA GLY A 181 -8.75 -45.12 -25.90
C GLY A 181 -9.35 -46.02 -24.82
N THR A 182 -8.52 -46.70 -24.04
CA THR A 182 -8.94 -47.69 -23.03
C THR A 182 -8.40 -47.37 -21.64
N LYS A 183 -9.07 -47.89 -20.61
CA LYS A 183 -8.56 -47.86 -19.23
C LYS A 183 -7.65 -49.06 -18.98
N ILE A 184 -6.46 -48.81 -18.43
CA ILE A 184 -5.41 -49.82 -18.17
C ILE A 184 -4.98 -49.79 -16.70
N ALA A 185 -4.31 -50.84 -16.23
CA ALA A 185 -3.69 -50.85 -14.92
C ALA A 185 -2.57 -49.80 -14.84
N PHE A 186 -2.44 -49.13 -13.68
CA PHE A 186 -1.38 -48.16 -13.45
C PHE A 186 -0.01 -48.87 -13.37
N ASP A 187 0.99 -48.31 -14.05
CA ASP A 187 2.37 -48.81 -14.04
C ASP A 187 3.24 -47.90 -13.15
N ASN A 188 3.48 -48.33 -11.92
CA ASN A 188 4.29 -47.58 -10.96
C ASN A 188 5.76 -47.47 -11.38
N VAL A 189 6.30 -48.47 -12.08
CA VAL A 189 7.71 -48.44 -12.54
C VAL A 189 7.87 -47.33 -13.58
N LYS A 190 6.92 -47.23 -14.52
CA LYS A 190 6.89 -46.14 -15.50
C LYS A 190 6.69 -44.78 -14.82
N ALA A 191 5.80 -44.69 -13.84
CA ALA A 191 5.57 -43.46 -13.08
C ALA A 191 6.83 -42.98 -12.36
N GLN A 192 7.52 -43.87 -11.64
CA GLN A 192 8.75 -43.54 -10.93
C GLN A 192 9.89 -43.17 -11.89
N LYS A 193 9.93 -43.74 -13.10
CA LYS A 193 10.88 -43.28 -14.13
C LYS A 193 10.59 -41.84 -14.58
N ALA A 194 9.33 -41.47 -14.77
CA ALA A 194 8.94 -40.09 -15.09
C ALA A 194 9.27 -39.13 -13.95
N VAL A 195 8.94 -39.48 -12.70
CA VAL A 195 9.25 -38.67 -11.51
C VAL A 195 10.76 -38.44 -11.36
N TYR A 196 11.57 -39.50 -11.50
CA TYR A 196 13.03 -39.40 -11.48
C TYR A 196 13.55 -38.44 -12.56
N ASN A 197 13.02 -38.55 -13.79
CA ASN A 197 13.41 -37.67 -14.88
C ASN A 197 13.08 -36.19 -14.57
N ILE A 198 11.90 -35.91 -13.99
CA ILE A 198 11.50 -34.55 -13.59
C ILE A 198 12.42 -34.02 -12.48
N ALA A 199 12.66 -34.81 -11.42
CA ALA A 199 13.50 -34.40 -10.29
C ALA A 199 14.94 -34.11 -10.74
N MET A 200 15.54 -34.99 -11.55
CA MET A 200 16.89 -34.79 -12.09
C MET A 200 16.98 -33.67 -13.13
N ASN A 201 15.91 -33.40 -13.88
CA ASN A 201 15.84 -32.26 -14.78
C ASN A 201 15.78 -30.95 -14.01
N GLY A 202 14.91 -30.85 -13.00
CA GLY A 202 14.81 -29.66 -12.14
C GLY A 202 16.10 -29.39 -11.37
N LEU A 203 16.75 -30.44 -10.85
CA LEU A 203 18.05 -30.32 -10.17
C LEU A 203 19.18 -29.92 -11.13
N GLN A 204 19.07 -30.25 -12.42
CA GLN A 204 20.07 -29.98 -13.46
C GLN A 204 21.44 -30.63 -13.21
N GLU A 205 21.52 -31.71 -12.42
CA GLU A 205 22.81 -32.38 -12.11
C GLU A 205 23.51 -32.92 -13.37
N HIS A 206 22.74 -33.36 -14.36
CA HIS A 206 23.24 -33.85 -15.65
C HIS A 206 23.93 -32.77 -16.50
N ALA A 207 23.67 -31.48 -16.26
CA ALA A 207 24.33 -30.36 -16.93
C ALA A 207 25.72 -30.04 -16.32
N GLY A 208 26.18 -30.84 -15.35
CA GLY A 208 27.50 -30.79 -14.72
C GLY A 208 27.44 -30.54 -13.20
N ASN A 209 28.34 -31.20 -12.46
CA ASN A 209 28.51 -31.03 -11.01
C ASN A 209 29.35 -29.78 -10.65
N ASP A 210 29.14 -29.34 -9.40
CA ASP A 210 29.64 -28.17 -8.64
C ASP A 210 30.98 -27.49 -9.04
N SER A 211 31.00 -26.13 -9.13
CA SER A 211 32.25 -25.31 -9.01
C SER A 211 32.34 -24.49 -7.71
N LYS A 212 31.49 -24.87 -6.74
CA LYS A 212 31.45 -24.64 -5.30
C LYS A 212 30.29 -23.80 -4.73
N TYR A 213 29.05 -24.08 -5.15
CA TYR A 213 27.75 -23.65 -4.59
C TYR A 213 26.89 -22.64 -5.37
N GLY A 214 27.31 -22.25 -6.58
CA GLY A 214 26.42 -21.72 -7.63
C GLY A 214 27.07 -20.62 -8.46
N LYS A 215 26.99 -20.71 -9.80
CA LYS A 215 27.71 -19.81 -10.74
C LYS A 215 27.11 -18.41 -10.82
N THR A 216 25.78 -18.30 -10.68
CA THR A 216 25.03 -17.05 -10.74
C THR A 216 24.15 -16.96 -9.51
N VAL A 217 24.33 -15.89 -8.74
CA VAL A 217 23.51 -15.58 -7.60
C VAL A 217 22.38 -14.66 -8.07
N SER A 218 21.14 -15.13 -8.06
CA SER A 218 19.92 -14.38 -8.36
C SER A 218 18.70 -15.06 -7.73
N ASN A 219 17.51 -14.47 -7.89
CA ASN A 219 16.25 -15.07 -7.46
C ASN A 219 15.87 -16.36 -8.20
N HIS A 220 16.49 -16.69 -9.35
CA HIS A 220 16.05 -17.80 -10.19
C HIS A 220 16.08 -19.17 -9.47
N PRO A 221 17.19 -19.58 -8.83
CA PRO A 221 17.26 -20.82 -8.07
C PRO A 221 16.29 -20.90 -6.88
N ILE A 222 15.87 -19.77 -6.34
CA ILE A 222 14.86 -19.71 -5.27
C ILE A 222 13.47 -19.99 -5.84
N LEU A 223 13.15 -19.37 -6.99
CA LEU A 223 11.85 -19.52 -7.64
C LEU A 223 11.62 -20.94 -8.19
N THR A 224 12.69 -21.66 -8.57
CA THR A 224 12.64 -23.06 -9.01
C THR A 224 12.63 -24.05 -7.84
N ALA A 225 13.14 -23.65 -6.67
CA ALA A 225 13.37 -24.56 -5.55
C ALA A 225 12.16 -25.39 -5.12
N PRO A 226 10.92 -24.85 -5.05
CA PRO A 226 9.76 -25.66 -4.70
C PRO A 226 9.52 -26.82 -5.68
N GLY A 227 9.60 -26.58 -7.00
CA GLY A 227 9.40 -27.66 -7.97
C GLY A 227 10.52 -28.69 -7.97
N VAL A 228 11.75 -28.30 -7.64
CA VAL A 228 12.86 -29.24 -7.45
C VAL A 228 12.63 -30.09 -6.20
N LEU A 229 12.44 -29.46 -5.04
CA LEU A 229 12.23 -30.16 -3.78
C LEU A 229 11.02 -31.09 -3.85
N TYR A 230 9.89 -30.61 -4.35
CA TYR A 230 8.65 -31.39 -4.39
C TYR A 230 8.78 -32.61 -5.30
N SER A 231 9.47 -32.47 -6.43
CA SER A 231 9.74 -33.61 -7.32
C SER A 231 10.68 -34.63 -6.69
N ILE A 232 11.70 -34.19 -5.94
CA ILE A 232 12.58 -35.09 -5.15
C ILE A 232 11.75 -35.88 -4.14
N LEU A 233 10.80 -35.23 -3.46
CA LEU A 233 9.95 -35.88 -2.46
C LEU A 233 9.03 -36.96 -3.07
N CYS A 234 8.71 -36.89 -4.36
CA CYS A 234 7.93 -37.92 -5.06
C CYS A 234 8.75 -39.16 -5.46
N VAL A 235 10.09 -39.15 -5.33
CA VAL A 235 10.96 -40.30 -5.64
C VAL A 235 10.83 -41.34 -4.54
N GLU A 236 10.38 -42.56 -4.89
CA GLU A 236 10.14 -43.63 -3.91
C GLU A 236 11.42 -44.29 -3.39
N ASP A 237 12.51 -44.29 -4.18
CA ASP A 237 13.80 -44.82 -3.73
C ASP A 237 14.41 -43.91 -2.65
N ASP A 238 14.43 -44.41 -1.41
CA ASP A 238 14.90 -43.66 -0.24
C ASP A 238 16.37 -43.22 -0.35
N THR A 239 17.23 -44.05 -0.94
CA THR A 239 18.66 -43.75 -1.06
C THR A 239 18.88 -42.65 -2.07
N GLU A 240 18.22 -42.76 -3.22
CA GLU A 240 18.32 -41.76 -4.28
C GLU A 240 17.64 -40.44 -3.88
N ARG A 241 16.49 -40.50 -3.20
CA ARG A 241 15.80 -39.32 -2.67
C ARG A 241 16.70 -38.55 -1.70
N GLU A 242 17.37 -39.23 -0.78
CA GLU A 242 18.30 -38.59 0.16
C GLU A 242 19.53 -38.01 -0.55
N ARG A 243 20.07 -38.70 -1.56
CA ARG A 243 21.17 -38.21 -2.38
C ARG A 243 20.80 -36.90 -3.08
N MET A 244 19.65 -36.86 -3.76
CA MET A 244 19.15 -35.67 -4.45
C MET A 244 18.87 -34.53 -3.48
N PHE A 245 18.27 -34.83 -2.32
CA PHE A 245 18.06 -33.83 -1.25
C PHE A 245 19.38 -33.23 -0.79
N ASN A 246 20.41 -34.05 -0.55
CA ASN A 246 21.74 -33.56 -0.18
C ASN A 246 22.33 -32.65 -1.27
N VAL A 247 22.09 -32.94 -2.56
CA VAL A 247 22.50 -32.03 -3.63
C VAL A 247 21.75 -30.70 -3.53
N PHE A 248 20.42 -30.71 -3.46
CA PHE A 248 19.60 -29.50 -3.30
C PHE A 248 20.01 -28.66 -2.07
N TRP A 249 20.26 -29.31 -0.94
CA TRP A 249 20.48 -28.66 0.34
C TRP A 249 21.93 -28.21 0.53
N ASN A 250 22.90 -29.10 0.30
CA ASN A 250 24.30 -28.93 0.70
C ASN A 250 25.31 -28.83 -0.45
N VAL A 251 24.98 -29.32 -1.65
CA VAL A 251 25.96 -29.40 -2.76
C VAL A 251 25.73 -28.37 -3.87
N GLY A 252 24.47 -28.08 -4.19
CA GLY A 252 24.09 -27.24 -5.32
C GLY A 252 24.49 -27.80 -6.69
N THR A 253 23.96 -27.17 -7.73
CA THR A 253 24.32 -27.39 -9.14
C THR A 253 24.51 -26.04 -9.84
N LYS A 254 24.77 -26.05 -11.15
CA LYS A 254 24.90 -24.83 -11.95
C LYS A 254 23.63 -23.96 -11.95
N HIS A 255 22.46 -24.58 -11.84
CA HIS A 255 21.15 -23.91 -11.98
C HIS A 255 20.27 -23.98 -10.72
N GLN A 256 20.62 -24.85 -9.75
CA GLN A 256 19.98 -24.91 -8.45
C GLN A 256 21.03 -24.74 -7.35
N ASN A 257 21.14 -23.52 -6.80
CA ASN A 257 22.13 -23.22 -5.77
C ASN A 257 21.84 -23.99 -4.47
N SER A 258 22.90 -24.28 -3.71
CA SER A 258 22.77 -24.89 -2.38
C SER A 258 22.06 -23.93 -1.43
N PHE A 259 21.09 -24.45 -0.68
CA PHE A 259 20.45 -23.69 0.38
C PHE A 259 21.43 -23.33 1.50
N THR A 260 22.17 -24.29 2.04
CA THR A 260 23.03 -24.07 3.21
C THR A 260 24.32 -23.31 2.90
N LYS A 261 24.81 -23.38 1.65
CA LYS A 261 26.10 -22.78 1.28
C LYS A 261 25.99 -21.50 0.45
N THR A 262 24.81 -21.17 -0.07
CA THR A 262 24.64 -19.97 -0.91
C THR A 262 23.37 -19.19 -0.60
N ILE A 263 22.19 -19.80 -0.64
CA ILE A 263 20.93 -19.04 -0.49
C ILE A 263 20.79 -18.47 0.92
N LEU A 264 20.90 -19.30 1.97
CA LEU A 264 20.72 -18.84 3.36
C LEU A 264 21.79 -17.83 3.80
N PRO A 265 23.10 -18.00 3.49
CA PRO A 265 24.13 -17.01 3.83
C PRO A 265 23.92 -15.61 3.24
N MET A 266 23.07 -15.44 2.23
CA MET A 266 22.85 -14.14 1.58
C MET A 266 21.83 -13.24 2.25
N PHE A 267 21.00 -13.74 3.17
CA PHE A 267 19.92 -12.95 3.80
C PHE A 267 20.41 -11.83 4.72
N GLY A 268 21.73 -11.77 4.98
CA GLY A 268 22.36 -10.72 5.78
C GLY A 268 21.74 -10.59 7.18
N GLU A 269 22.08 -9.52 7.90
CA GLU A 269 21.53 -9.30 9.24
C GLU A 269 20.05 -8.86 9.25
N GLN A 270 19.54 -8.33 8.15
CA GLN A 270 18.16 -7.84 8.05
C GLN A 270 17.16 -8.93 7.62
N GLY A 271 17.65 -10.12 7.27
CA GLY A 271 16.77 -11.24 6.94
C GLY A 271 15.94 -11.05 5.67
N ILE A 272 16.41 -10.24 4.72
CA ILE A 272 15.75 -10.03 3.43
C ILE A 272 16.68 -10.41 2.28
N TRP A 273 16.10 -10.89 1.18
CA TRP A 273 16.88 -11.24 0.00
C TRP A 273 17.47 -9.97 -0.65
N PRO A 274 18.78 -9.93 -0.98
CA PRO A 274 19.46 -8.69 -1.39
C PRO A 274 19.23 -8.35 -2.87
N GLU A 275 17.98 -8.12 -3.25
CA GLU A 275 17.53 -7.65 -4.57
C GLU A 275 16.60 -6.43 -4.44
N ALA A 276 16.13 -5.92 -5.59
CA ALA A 276 15.11 -4.88 -5.66
C ALA A 276 13.82 -5.29 -4.92
N VAL A 277 13.06 -4.30 -4.39
CA VAL A 277 11.93 -4.51 -3.45
C VAL A 277 11.04 -5.71 -3.80
N SER A 278 10.42 -5.74 -4.99
CA SER A 278 9.49 -6.82 -5.36
C SER A 278 10.16 -8.20 -5.52
N TYR A 279 11.46 -8.23 -5.79
CA TYR A 279 12.26 -9.45 -5.84
C TYR A 279 12.89 -9.80 -4.48
N SER A 280 12.75 -8.96 -3.45
CA SER A 280 13.31 -9.21 -2.12
C SER A 280 12.39 -10.08 -1.25
N PHE A 281 11.07 -10.09 -1.51
CA PHE A 281 10.10 -10.88 -0.72
C PHE A 281 10.44 -12.37 -0.63
N MET A 282 10.88 -12.99 -1.73
CA MET A 282 11.34 -14.39 -1.85
C MET A 282 10.69 -15.41 -0.91
N SER A 283 9.35 -15.41 -0.85
CA SER A 283 8.57 -16.29 0.04
C SER A 283 8.84 -17.78 -0.15
N ALA A 284 9.34 -18.18 -1.32
CA ALA A 284 9.77 -19.54 -1.60
C ALA A 284 10.90 -20.04 -0.67
N VAL A 285 11.74 -19.15 -0.12
CA VAL A 285 12.75 -19.55 0.88
C VAL A 285 12.08 -20.00 2.17
N THR A 286 11.22 -19.16 2.75
CA THR A 286 10.46 -19.50 3.97
C THR A 286 9.58 -20.73 3.74
N GLN A 287 9.00 -20.88 2.54
CA GLN A 287 8.25 -22.08 2.14
C GLN A 287 9.13 -23.34 2.19
N VAL A 288 10.31 -23.32 1.56
CA VAL A 288 11.24 -24.46 1.55
C VAL A 288 11.72 -24.77 2.97
N LEU A 289 12.08 -23.76 3.76
CA LEU A 289 12.45 -23.94 5.18
C LEU A 289 11.33 -24.63 5.96
N ASN A 290 10.07 -24.25 5.70
CA ASN A 290 8.91 -24.86 6.36
C ASN A 290 8.73 -26.34 6.00
N VAL A 291 8.90 -26.71 4.72
CA VAL A 291 8.84 -28.10 4.27
C VAL A 291 10.00 -28.92 4.84
N VAL A 292 11.23 -28.38 4.79
CA VAL A 292 12.41 -29.10 5.29
C VAL A 292 12.35 -29.28 6.80
N ASP A 293 11.92 -28.27 7.56
CA ASP A 293 11.73 -28.39 9.02
C ASP A 293 10.65 -29.44 9.37
N LYS A 294 9.56 -29.52 8.60
CA LYS A 294 8.52 -30.55 8.80
C LYS A 294 9.06 -31.96 8.56
N LEU A 295 9.87 -32.15 7.50
CA LEU A 295 10.34 -33.46 7.05
C LEU A 295 11.58 -33.96 7.79
N LYS A 296 12.46 -33.02 8.15
CA LYS A 296 13.77 -33.27 8.77
C LYS A 296 13.96 -32.33 9.96
N PRO A 297 13.11 -32.41 11.01
CA PRO A 297 13.15 -31.52 12.16
C PRO A 297 14.50 -31.56 12.90
N GLU A 298 15.27 -32.64 12.74
CA GLU A 298 16.62 -32.82 13.26
C GLU A 298 17.66 -31.87 12.63
N LEU A 299 17.39 -31.33 11.44
CA LEU A 299 18.28 -30.35 10.80
C LEU A 299 18.21 -28.97 11.47
N ASN A 300 17.19 -28.72 12.29
CA ASN A 300 16.98 -27.48 13.05
C ASN A 300 17.23 -26.22 12.19
N VAL A 301 16.60 -26.16 11.02
CA VAL A 301 16.96 -25.20 9.96
C VAL A 301 16.88 -23.73 10.36
N MET A 302 16.18 -23.42 11.46
CA MET A 302 16.02 -22.06 11.97
C MET A 302 17.09 -21.63 12.99
N GLU A 303 17.89 -22.55 13.56
CA GLU A 303 18.85 -22.25 14.64
C GLU A 303 19.75 -21.05 14.35
N ASN A 304 20.20 -20.90 13.10
CA ASN A 304 21.04 -19.80 12.64
C ASN A 304 20.34 -18.88 11.62
N ASN A 305 19.03 -19.06 11.40
CA ASN A 305 18.27 -18.39 10.35
C ASN A 305 17.03 -17.64 10.88
N MET A 306 16.90 -17.46 12.19
CA MET A 306 15.78 -16.72 12.81
C MET A 306 15.60 -15.30 12.25
N HIS A 307 16.71 -14.63 11.90
CA HIS A 307 16.70 -13.30 11.30
C HIS A 307 15.85 -13.21 10.00
N ILE A 308 15.71 -14.30 9.24
CA ILE A 308 14.82 -14.36 8.06
C ILE A 308 13.35 -14.11 8.47
N LEU A 309 12.94 -14.61 9.64
CA LEU A 309 11.60 -14.33 10.16
C LEU A 309 11.46 -12.86 10.57
N ASP A 310 12.51 -12.20 11.05
CA ASP A 310 12.48 -10.76 11.32
C ASP A 310 12.30 -9.95 10.03
N GLY A 311 13.06 -10.31 8.99
CA GLY A 311 12.98 -9.68 7.68
C GLY A 311 11.62 -9.80 7.00
N ASN A 312 10.86 -10.87 7.29
CA ASN A 312 9.49 -11.01 6.80
C ASN A 312 8.56 -9.86 7.22
N PHE A 313 8.81 -9.23 8.37
CA PHE A 313 8.04 -8.09 8.89
C PHE A 313 8.61 -6.72 8.50
N LEU A 314 9.77 -6.67 7.83
CA LEU A 314 10.39 -5.41 7.41
C LEU A 314 9.60 -4.74 6.28
N PHE A 315 9.02 -5.53 5.36
CA PHE A 315 8.42 -5.02 4.14
C PHE A 315 7.23 -4.10 4.36
N ASP A 316 6.36 -4.33 5.35
CA ASP A 316 5.21 -3.44 5.60
C ASP A 316 5.65 -2.01 5.97
N ASN A 317 6.83 -1.84 6.58
CA ASN A 317 7.42 -0.52 6.82
C ASN A 317 7.85 0.21 5.53
N LEU A 318 7.96 -0.49 4.40
CA LEU A 318 8.30 0.05 3.08
C LEU A 318 7.07 0.44 2.25
N ARG A 319 5.86 0.31 2.77
CA ARG A 319 4.66 0.86 2.12
C ARG A 319 4.64 2.37 2.25
N MET A 320 4.13 3.07 1.25
CA MET A 320 3.74 4.47 1.28
C MET A 320 2.31 4.61 1.88
N PRO A 321 1.83 5.82 2.19
CA PRO A 321 0.50 6.02 2.76
C PRO A 321 -0.67 5.43 1.95
N ASN A 322 -0.58 5.37 0.62
CA ASN A 322 -1.56 4.66 -0.23
C ASN A 322 -1.34 3.13 -0.31
N ARG A 323 -0.52 2.58 0.58
CA ARG A 323 -0.16 1.15 0.71
C ARG A 323 0.65 0.52 -0.43
N LEU A 324 1.00 1.28 -1.46
CA LEU A 324 1.96 0.83 -2.47
C LEU A 324 3.39 0.84 -1.91
N PHE A 325 4.27 -0.01 -2.43
CA PHE A 325 5.66 -0.03 -1.96
C PHE A 325 6.51 1.08 -2.59
N VAL A 326 7.46 1.60 -1.80
CA VAL A 326 8.60 2.37 -2.33
C VAL A 326 9.40 1.51 -3.33
N LYS A 327 10.24 2.14 -4.15
CA LYS A 327 10.97 1.42 -5.19
C LYS A 327 12.44 1.77 -5.27
N TYR A 328 13.27 0.73 -5.28
CA TYR A 328 14.68 0.78 -5.70
C TYR A 328 14.95 -0.40 -6.65
N GLY A 329 15.72 -0.14 -7.72
CA GLY A 329 16.01 -1.11 -8.78
C GLY A 329 14.80 -1.51 -9.63
N ASP A 330 14.94 -2.59 -10.37
CA ASP A 330 13.87 -3.20 -11.16
C ASP A 330 12.83 -3.82 -10.21
N SER A 331 11.73 -3.11 -9.96
CA SER A 331 10.69 -3.58 -9.06
C SER A 331 9.29 -3.15 -9.50
N LYS A 332 8.29 -3.92 -9.05
CA LYS A 332 6.86 -3.71 -9.27
C LYS A 332 6.20 -3.27 -7.97
N ARG A 333 5.51 -2.14 -7.95
CA ARG A 333 4.93 -1.58 -6.70
C ARG A 333 3.70 -2.34 -6.18
N TYR A 334 3.02 -3.09 -7.05
CA TYR A 334 1.78 -3.81 -6.75
C TYR A 334 2.01 -5.29 -6.40
N ILE A 335 3.26 -5.78 -6.41
CA ILE A 335 3.54 -7.12 -5.92
C ILE A 335 3.62 -7.07 -4.39
N ASP A 336 2.73 -7.81 -3.75
CA ASP A 336 2.69 -7.95 -2.30
C ASP A 336 2.70 -9.43 -1.90
N ARG A 337 3.70 -9.82 -1.11
CA ARG A 337 3.84 -11.17 -0.58
C ARG A 337 3.88 -11.22 0.96
N THR A 338 3.63 -10.09 1.63
CA THR A 338 3.68 -9.99 3.11
C THR A 338 2.78 -11.02 3.79
N LYS A 339 1.50 -11.10 3.41
CA LYS A 339 0.55 -12.07 3.96
C LYS A 339 1.00 -13.53 3.80
N GLN A 340 1.65 -13.85 2.67
CA GLN A 340 2.20 -15.19 2.45
C GLN A 340 3.38 -15.47 3.39
N LEU A 341 4.30 -14.51 3.54
CA LEU A 341 5.40 -14.61 4.49
C LEU A 341 4.90 -14.79 5.94
N TYR A 342 3.85 -14.07 6.33
CA TYR A 342 3.26 -14.20 7.67
C TYR A 342 2.59 -15.55 7.88
N ARG A 343 1.88 -16.11 6.89
CA ARG A 343 1.31 -17.47 6.99
C ARG A 343 2.39 -18.54 7.14
N PHE A 344 3.47 -18.45 6.37
CA PHE A 344 4.59 -19.38 6.51
C PHE A 344 5.30 -19.24 7.86
N THR A 345 5.54 -18.00 8.28
CA THR A 345 6.12 -17.69 9.61
C THR A 345 5.23 -18.25 10.72
N LEU A 346 3.93 -18.01 10.66
CA LEU A 346 2.95 -18.47 11.64
C LEU A 346 2.93 -20.00 11.73
N ASN A 347 2.87 -20.68 10.59
CA ASN A 347 2.85 -22.15 10.57
C ASN A 347 4.12 -22.75 11.18
N LEU A 348 5.29 -22.23 10.81
CA LEU A 348 6.57 -22.70 11.33
C LEU A 348 6.72 -22.37 12.83
N ALA A 349 6.38 -21.14 13.22
CA ALA A 349 6.46 -20.68 14.60
C ALA A 349 5.55 -21.49 15.53
N ASN A 350 4.32 -21.75 15.09
CA ASN A 350 3.38 -22.56 15.86
C ASN A 350 3.88 -24.00 16.05
N ARG A 351 4.42 -24.63 14.99
CA ARG A 351 4.97 -25.99 15.07
C ARG A 351 6.18 -26.10 15.99
N ARG A 352 7.06 -25.10 16.00
CA ARG A 352 8.32 -25.10 16.79
C ARG A 352 8.18 -24.45 18.17
N GLY A 353 7.03 -23.85 18.48
CA GLY A 353 6.79 -23.15 19.73
C GLY A 353 7.48 -21.79 19.83
N PHE A 354 7.68 -21.09 18.71
CA PHE A 354 8.25 -19.74 18.68
C PHE A 354 7.16 -18.68 18.97
N SER A 355 6.74 -18.59 20.23
CA SER A 355 5.55 -17.83 20.65
C SER A 355 5.56 -16.35 20.25
N GLU A 356 6.72 -15.70 20.25
CA GLU A 356 6.85 -14.29 19.82
C GLU A 356 6.51 -14.12 18.34
N TYR A 357 7.09 -14.95 17.47
CA TYR A 357 6.82 -14.93 16.03
C TYR A 357 5.39 -15.39 15.70
N GLU A 358 4.86 -16.35 16.46
CA GLU A 358 3.46 -16.76 16.34
C GLU A 358 2.53 -15.57 16.60
N GLN A 359 2.70 -14.86 17.71
CA GLN A 359 1.86 -13.71 18.04
C GLN A 359 2.04 -12.58 17.02
N LYS A 360 3.28 -12.25 16.67
CA LYS A 360 3.60 -11.21 15.69
C LYS A 360 2.96 -11.50 14.33
N ALA A 361 3.03 -12.74 13.84
CA ALA A 361 2.41 -13.13 12.58
C ALA A 361 0.88 -13.09 12.64
N LYS A 362 0.26 -13.50 13.75
CA LYS A 362 -1.20 -13.39 13.94
C LYS A 362 -1.68 -11.94 13.90
N VAL A 363 -1.00 -11.04 14.63
CA VAL A 363 -1.33 -9.60 14.65
C VAL A 363 -1.16 -8.99 13.25
N ALA A 364 -0.04 -9.27 12.57
CA ALA A 364 0.19 -8.77 11.22
C ALA A 364 -0.86 -9.25 10.21
N LEU A 365 -1.28 -10.52 10.29
CA LEU A 365 -2.34 -11.07 9.44
C LEU A 365 -3.69 -10.42 9.74
N ARG A 366 -4.05 -10.22 11.01
CA ARG A 366 -5.29 -9.54 11.39
C ARG A 366 -5.35 -8.13 10.81
N GLN A 367 -4.33 -7.31 11.06
CA GLN A 367 -4.24 -5.94 10.52
C GLN A 367 -4.32 -5.92 8.98
N ALA A 368 -3.69 -6.90 8.31
CA ALA A 368 -3.77 -7.04 6.86
C ALA A 368 -5.18 -7.41 6.37
N TYR A 369 -5.87 -8.32 7.07
CA TYR A 369 -7.24 -8.71 6.73
C TYR A 369 -8.24 -7.58 6.97
N ASP A 370 -8.09 -6.81 8.05
CA ASP A 370 -8.98 -5.68 8.36
C ASP A 370 -8.90 -4.61 7.27
N THR A 371 -7.69 -4.36 6.75
CA THR A 371 -7.48 -3.43 5.64
C THR A 371 -8.18 -3.89 4.34
N GLU A 372 -8.47 -5.19 4.19
CA GLU A 372 -9.08 -5.78 3.00
C GLU A 372 -10.58 -6.10 3.17
N GLY A 373 -11.20 -5.67 4.28
CA GLY A 373 -12.61 -5.98 4.58
C GLY A 373 -12.84 -7.43 5.05
N GLY A 374 -11.81 -8.07 5.59
CA GLY A 374 -11.84 -9.42 6.14
C GLY A 374 -10.97 -10.42 5.36
N TYR A 375 -11.00 -11.70 5.80
CA TYR A 375 -10.21 -12.76 5.17
C TYR A 375 -11.03 -13.57 4.16
N ASN A 376 -10.85 -13.29 2.88
CA ASN A 376 -11.49 -14.02 1.79
C ASN A 376 -10.43 -14.69 0.88
N PRO A 377 -9.97 -15.91 1.22
CA PRO A 377 -8.89 -16.58 0.50
C PRO A 377 -9.26 -16.91 -0.95
N SER A 378 -8.29 -16.85 -1.87
CA SER A 378 -8.48 -17.18 -3.29
C SER A 378 -7.90 -18.56 -3.64
N ALA A 379 -8.42 -19.16 -4.71
CA ALA A 379 -7.90 -20.40 -5.32
C ALA A 379 -7.70 -20.19 -6.83
N PRO A 380 -6.74 -19.32 -7.23
CA PRO A 380 -6.57 -18.95 -8.63
C PRO A 380 -6.06 -20.11 -9.48
N ILE A 381 -6.12 -19.97 -10.82
CA ILE A 381 -5.39 -20.83 -11.76
C ILE A 381 -4.37 -19.93 -12.45
N SER A 382 -3.11 -20.02 -12.04
CA SER A 382 -2.03 -19.17 -12.52
C SER A 382 -0.85 -20.00 -13.03
N THR A 383 -0.01 -19.37 -13.87
CA THR A 383 1.14 -20.05 -14.47
C THR A 383 2.24 -20.32 -13.44
N PHE A 384 2.57 -19.37 -12.58
CA PHE A 384 3.75 -19.47 -11.70
C PHE A 384 3.37 -19.46 -10.22
N GLY A 385 4.01 -20.34 -9.45
CA GLY A 385 3.97 -20.30 -7.99
C GLY A 385 2.57 -20.40 -7.38
N ASN A 386 1.66 -21.16 -8.01
CA ASN A 386 0.30 -21.30 -7.52
C ASN A 386 0.23 -22.24 -6.31
N TYR A 387 0.40 -21.69 -5.11
CA TYR A 387 0.32 -22.41 -3.85
C TYR A 387 -0.88 -21.98 -3.00
N ASP A 388 -1.59 -20.94 -3.43
CA ASP A 388 -2.56 -20.21 -2.63
C ASP A 388 -3.59 -21.14 -1.96
N ALA A 389 -4.24 -22.03 -2.70
CA ALA A 389 -5.24 -22.93 -2.12
C ALA A 389 -4.61 -23.94 -1.14
N PHE A 390 -3.42 -24.45 -1.44
CA PHE A 390 -2.72 -25.44 -0.63
C PHE A 390 -2.19 -24.85 0.68
N GLU A 391 -1.42 -23.76 0.59
CA GLU A 391 -0.86 -23.12 1.78
C GLU A 391 -1.95 -22.61 2.71
N GLN A 392 -3.04 -22.04 2.16
CA GLN A 392 -4.08 -21.43 2.97
C GLN A 392 -4.92 -22.50 3.67
N LEU A 393 -5.26 -23.59 2.99
CA LEU A 393 -6.04 -24.67 3.59
C LEU A 393 -5.22 -25.49 4.60
N PHE A 394 -4.06 -25.98 4.18
CA PHE A 394 -3.28 -26.93 4.97
C PHE A 394 -2.43 -26.25 6.04
N TRP A 395 -1.82 -25.10 5.74
CA TRP A 395 -0.94 -24.39 6.69
C TRP A 395 -1.57 -23.15 7.31
N GLY A 396 -2.69 -22.67 6.78
CA GLY A 396 -3.43 -21.54 7.35
C GLY A 396 -3.94 -21.87 8.75
N ILE A 397 -3.75 -20.93 9.66
CA ILE A 397 -4.23 -20.96 11.03
C ILE A 397 -5.32 -19.89 11.16
N ASN A 398 -6.45 -20.23 11.79
CA ASN A 398 -7.54 -19.28 11.98
C ASN A 398 -7.06 -18.09 12.82
N ILE A 399 -7.30 -16.88 12.31
CA ILE A 399 -6.97 -15.63 13.01
C ILE A 399 -8.26 -15.10 13.63
N PRO A 400 -8.35 -14.93 14.95
CA PRO A 400 -9.53 -14.35 15.60
C PRO A 400 -9.86 -12.95 15.07
N ASP A 401 -11.14 -12.57 15.10
CA ASP A 401 -11.57 -11.22 14.71
C ASP A 401 -11.09 -10.14 15.68
N THR A 402 -10.85 -10.52 16.94
CA THR A 402 -10.22 -9.67 17.94
C THR A 402 -8.92 -10.30 18.40
N ILE A 403 -7.82 -9.55 18.31
CA ILE A 403 -6.50 -9.99 18.77
C ILE A 403 -5.87 -8.94 19.67
N GLU A 404 -5.11 -9.38 20.67
CA GLU A 404 -4.33 -8.49 21.53
C GLU A 404 -3.05 -8.04 20.85
N GLY A 405 -2.75 -6.75 20.96
CA GLY A 405 -1.55 -6.13 20.41
C GLY A 405 -1.73 -5.58 19.00
N GLU A 406 -0.80 -4.71 18.62
CA GLU A 406 -0.75 -4.04 17.32
C GLU A 406 0.71 -3.96 16.87
N ILE A 407 0.97 -4.03 15.57
CA ILE A 407 2.28 -3.69 15.01
C ILE A 407 2.19 -2.35 14.31
N ASP A 408 3.00 -1.41 14.77
CA ASP A 408 3.20 -0.13 14.09
C ASP A 408 4.19 -0.31 12.92
N PHE A 409 3.64 -0.43 11.71
CA PHE A 409 4.38 -0.45 10.45
C PHE A 409 4.61 0.95 9.85
N GLN A 410 4.35 2.02 10.61
CA GLN A 410 4.49 3.41 10.18
C GLN A 410 5.77 4.05 10.72
N LYS A 411 6.83 3.26 10.95
CA LYS A 411 8.11 3.79 11.45
C LYS A 411 8.68 4.87 10.51
N PRO A 412 9.08 6.06 11.03
CA PRO A 412 9.54 7.16 10.18
C PRO A 412 10.80 6.86 9.39
N THR A 413 11.72 6.08 9.95
CA THR A 413 13.00 5.74 9.32
C THR A 413 13.12 4.25 9.05
N VAL A 414 13.34 3.88 7.79
CA VAL A 414 13.67 2.49 7.40
C VAL A 414 14.95 2.49 6.57
N ILE A 415 15.95 1.72 6.98
CA ILE A 415 17.23 1.60 6.27
C ILE A 415 17.28 0.22 5.63
N ILE A 416 17.59 0.17 4.34
CA ILE A 416 17.83 -1.07 3.59
C ILE A 416 19.32 -1.12 3.25
N LYS A 417 20.06 -1.95 3.99
CA LYS A 417 21.53 -1.93 4.00
C LYS A 417 22.12 -2.36 2.66
N HIS A 418 21.62 -3.44 2.05
CA HIS A 418 22.16 -3.91 0.76
C HIS A 418 21.90 -2.94 -0.39
N ALA A 419 20.80 -2.18 -0.32
CA ALA A 419 20.42 -1.21 -1.33
C ALA A 419 20.97 0.20 -1.05
N GLY A 420 21.56 0.45 0.12
CA GLY A 420 22.01 1.77 0.54
C GLY A 420 20.88 2.81 0.61
N VAL A 421 19.66 2.38 0.93
CA VAL A 421 18.45 3.23 0.90
C VAL A 421 18.00 3.59 2.31
N ALA A 422 17.62 4.86 2.53
CA ALA A 422 16.87 5.32 3.68
C ALA A 422 15.49 5.82 3.25
N LEU A 423 14.44 5.25 3.84
CA LEU A 423 13.08 5.80 3.84
C LEU A 423 12.95 6.84 4.95
N GLN A 424 12.27 7.93 4.63
CA GLN A 424 11.78 8.93 5.58
C GLN A 424 10.28 9.12 5.41
N ARG A 425 9.57 9.27 6.53
CA ARG A 425 8.12 9.36 6.57
C ARG A 425 7.62 10.32 7.64
N ASN A 426 6.48 10.92 7.35
CA ASN A 426 5.65 11.58 8.33
C ASN A 426 4.20 11.07 8.20
N TYR A 427 3.74 10.31 9.20
CA TYR A 427 2.39 9.77 9.27
C TYR A 427 1.42 10.82 9.85
N VAL A 428 0.21 10.88 9.30
CA VAL A 428 -0.92 11.58 9.92
C VAL A 428 -2.06 10.61 10.15
N LYS A 429 -2.85 10.84 11.20
CA LYS A 429 -3.90 9.92 11.62
C LYS A 429 -5.06 9.89 10.62
N GLU A 430 -5.60 11.07 10.32
CA GLU A 430 -6.73 11.25 9.41
C GLU A 430 -6.23 11.56 8.00
N ASN A 431 -6.85 10.97 6.97
CA ASN A 431 -6.52 11.22 5.57
C ASN A 431 -5.02 11.09 5.22
N ASN A 432 -4.36 10.10 5.82
CA ASN A 432 -2.92 9.85 5.62
C ASN A 432 -2.53 9.69 4.14
N LYS A 433 -3.44 9.17 3.32
CA LYS A 433 -3.26 9.05 1.88
C LYS A 433 -3.03 10.40 1.19
N ASP A 434 -3.73 11.45 1.60
CA ASP A 434 -3.57 12.77 1.01
C ASP A 434 -2.49 13.60 1.71
N PHE A 435 -2.40 13.55 3.04
CA PHE A 435 -1.54 14.47 3.79
C PHE A 435 -0.26 13.84 4.33
N GLY A 436 -0.15 12.51 4.32
CA GLY A 436 1.05 11.78 4.72
C GLY A 436 2.21 12.00 3.75
N LEU A 437 3.42 12.06 4.30
CA LEU A 437 4.66 12.15 3.53
C LEU A 437 5.42 10.84 3.63
N ALA A 438 5.98 10.37 2.53
CA ALA A 438 6.94 9.28 2.49
C ALA A 438 7.91 9.46 1.31
N GLY A 439 9.19 9.21 1.52
CA GLY A 439 10.16 9.25 0.46
C GLY A 439 11.36 8.39 0.76
N ILE A 440 12.17 8.09 -0.25
CA ILE A 440 13.44 7.40 -0.09
C ILE A 440 14.59 8.22 -0.65
N ILE A 441 15.78 8.08 -0.06
CA ILE A 441 17.05 8.51 -0.63
C ILE A 441 18.07 7.36 -0.59
N GLY A 442 18.93 7.25 -1.60
CA GLY A 442 20.01 6.25 -1.61
C GLY A 442 20.26 5.59 -2.96
N GLY A 443 21.11 4.56 -2.94
CA GLY A 443 21.46 3.78 -4.13
C GLY A 443 22.68 2.90 -3.91
N ALA A 444 22.73 1.75 -4.59
CA ALA A 444 23.81 0.78 -4.48
C ALA A 444 23.79 -0.19 -5.65
N HIS A 445 24.84 -1.00 -5.76
CA HIS A 445 24.89 -2.16 -6.65
C HIS A 445 24.39 -3.44 -5.94
N TYR A 446 23.47 -4.13 -6.59
CA TYR A 446 22.92 -5.45 -6.22
C TYR A 446 22.24 -6.06 -7.45
N VAL A 447 21.78 -7.31 -7.41
CA VAL A 447 21.06 -7.92 -8.54
C VAL A 447 19.75 -7.18 -8.77
N HIS A 448 19.46 -6.82 -10.03
CA HIS A 448 18.34 -5.94 -10.40
C HIS A 448 18.47 -4.48 -9.90
N SER A 449 19.66 -4.01 -9.51
CA SER A 449 19.90 -2.59 -9.23
C SER A 449 20.05 -1.74 -10.49
N HIS A 450 19.92 -0.43 -10.32
CA HIS A 450 20.24 0.60 -11.32
C HIS A 450 21.53 1.33 -10.91
N CYS A 451 22.09 2.17 -11.79
CA CYS A 451 23.21 3.05 -11.46
C CYS A 451 22.68 4.48 -11.23
N THR A 452 22.45 4.84 -9.97
CA THR A 452 21.58 5.97 -9.61
C THR A 452 22.26 7.10 -8.84
N GLY A 453 23.47 6.89 -8.30
CA GLY A 453 23.99 7.76 -7.24
C GLY A 453 23.05 7.76 -6.02
N ILE A 454 22.96 8.89 -5.31
CA ILE A 454 21.97 9.10 -4.24
C ILE A 454 20.65 9.60 -4.84
N THR A 455 19.85 8.69 -5.39
CA THR A 455 18.54 9.03 -5.96
C THR A 455 17.52 9.38 -4.88
N MET A 456 16.40 9.97 -5.28
CA MET A 456 15.26 10.31 -4.43
C MET A 456 13.94 9.90 -5.05
N GLU A 457 13.00 9.47 -4.22
CA GLU A 457 11.59 9.35 -4.59
C GLU A 457 10.71 9.94 -3.50
N LEU A 458 9.67 10.69 -3.88
CA LEU A 458 8.78 11.42 -2.97
C LEU A 458 7.31 11.10 -3.22
N TYR A 459 6.56 10.94 -2.13
CA TYR A 459 5.11 10.79 -2.08
C TYR A 459 4.44 11.99 -1.41
N GLY A 460 3.27 12.38 -1.89
CA GLY A 460 2.37 13.32 -1.23
C GLY A 460 1.08 13.51 -2.03
N ALA A 461 -0.01 13.92 -1.37
CA ALA A 461 -1.31 14.18 -2.01
C ALA A 461 -1.87 13.01 -2.83
N ASP A 462 -1.68 11.77 -2.36
CA ASP A 462 -2.01 10.51 -3.04
C ASP A 462 -1.22 10.20 -4.33
N TYR A 463 -0.11 10.90 -4.55
CA TYR A 463 0.77 10.63 -5.68
C TYR A 463 2.18 10.28 -5.23
N ILE A 464 2.80 9.34 -5.94
CA ILE A 464 4.25 9.19 -5.95
C ILE A 464 4.77 10.27 -6.89
N MET A 465 4.86 11.49 -6.39
CA MET A 465 5.08 12.70 -7.18
C MET A 465 6.43 12.72 -7.87
N ALA A 466 7.51 12.25 -7.21
CA ALA A 466 8.84 12.19 -7.80
C ALA A 466 9.27 10.72 -8.00
N PRO A 467 8.61 9.96 -8.90
CA PRO A 467 8.76 8.52 -8.95
C PRO A 467 10.07 8.10 -9.62
N ASN A 468 10.67 7.01 -9.15
CA ASN A 468 11.53 6.20 -10.03
C ASN A 468 10.65 5.53 -11.11
N ALA A 469 11.18 5.34 -12.31
CA ALA A 469 10.40 4.92 -13.47
C ALA A 469 9.92 3.47 -13.48
N GLY A 470 10.59 2.53 -12.79
CA GLY A 470 10.13 1.14 -12.67
C GLY A 470 10.28 0.22 -13.88
N LEU A 471 9.68 -0.96 -13.76
CA LEU A 471 9.79 -2.02 -14.78
C LEU A 471 8.87 -1.77 -15.98
N PRO A 472 9.32 -2.08 -17.21
CA PRO A 472 8.44 -2.11 -18.38
C PRO A 472 7.35 -3.19 -18.25
N LYS A 473 6.28 -3.05 -19.03
CA LYS A 473 5.13 -3.96 -19.03
C LYS A 473 5.52 -5.37 -19.49
N THR A 474 6.43 -5.48 -20.46
CA THR A 474 6.85 -6.74 -21.07
C THR A 474 8.36 -6.99 -20.95
N ILE A 475 8.77 -8.25 -21.12
CA ILE A 475 10.20 -8.64 -21.08
C ILE A 475 10.97 -8.05 -22.27
N ALA A 476 10.35 -7.98 -23.46
CA ALA A 476 11.01 -7.42 -24.64
C ALA A 476 11.32 -5.92 -24.45
N GLU A 477 10.40 -5.17 -23.84
CA GLU A 477 10.60 -3.75 -23.53
C GLU A 477 11.75 -3.49 -22.55
N ARG A 478 12.21 -4.50 -21.78
CA ARG A 478 13.40 -4.36 -20.91
C ARG A 478 14.70 -4.19 -21.69
N LYS A 479 14.72 -4.51 -22.98
CA LYS A 479 15.89 -4.36 -23.84
C LYS A 479 15.88 -3.04 -24.63
N LEU A 480 14.84 -2.22 -24.45
CA LEU A 480 14.73 -0.94 -25.13
C LEU A 480 15.71 0.09 -24.53
N PRO A 481 16.29 0.97 -25.37
CA PRO A 481 17.23 1.99 -24.91
C PRO A 481 16.69 2.87 -23.77
N GLU A 482 15.39 3.17 -23.74
CA GLU A 482 14.76 3.92 -22.65
C GLU A 482 14.95 3.22 -21.29
N HIS A 483 14.96 1.88 -21.26
CA HIS A 483 15.24 1.16 -20.03
C HIS A 483 16.74 1.11 -19.73
N THR A 484 17.54 0.64 -20.69
CA THR A 484 18.94 0.28 -20.46
C THR A 484 19.88 1.48 -20.46
N ASN A 485 19.56 2.53 -21.21
CA ASN A 485 20.44 3.69 -21.42
C ASN A 485 19.92 4.97 -20.74
N TYR A 486 18.71 4.93 -20.13
CA TYR A 486 18.14 6.06 -19.42
C TYR A 486 17.71 5.70 -17.98
N PHE A 487 16.68 4.87 -17.80
CA PHE A 487 16.16 4.58 -16.44
C PHE A 487 17.18 3.86 -15.53
N TRP A 488 18.08 3.09 -16.13
CA TRP A 488 19.21 2.46 -15.45
C TRP A 488 20.39 3.39 -15.15
N ARG A 489 20.34 4.66 -15.60
CA ARG A 489 21.42 5.65 -15.48
C ARG A 489 21.04 6.82 -14.58
N HIS A 490 22.04 7.60 -14.18
CA HIS A 490 21.89 8.78 -13.32
C HIS A 490 20.85 9.76 -13.85
N ALA A 491 20.84 10.08 -15.15
CA ALA A 491 19.91 11.06 -15.71
C ALA A 491 18.44 10.60 -15.72
N GLY A 492 18.15 9.31 -15.57
CA GLY A 492 16.78 8.78 -15.39
C GLY A 492 16.32 8.75 -13.93
N ASN A 493 17.09 9.35 -13.02
CA ASN A 493 16.90 9.31 -11.58
C ASN A 493 17.00 10.71 -10.97
N ASN A 494 16.44 10.91 -9.78
CA ASN A 494 16.46 12.19 -9.07
C ASN A 494 17.75 12.35 -8.27
N THR A 495 18.85 12.65 -8.95
CA THR A 495 20.22 12.53 -8.42
C THR A 495 21.14 13.66 -8.89
N MET A 496 22.44 13.57 -8.58
CA MET A 496 23.47 14.50 -9.02
C MET A 496 24.26 13.93 -10.21
N ILE A 497 24.57 14.77 -11.20
CA ILE A 497 25.55 14.48 -12.26
C ILE A 497 26.70 15.47 -12.15
N VAL A 498 27.93 14.95 -12.06
CA VAL A 498 29.15 15.73 -11.92
C VAL A 498 29.83 15.86 -13.28
N ASN A 499 30.14 17.09 -13.69
CA ASN A 499 30.81 17.43 -14.96
C ASN A 499 30.17 16.85 -16.23
N GLY A 500 28.92 16.36 -16.16
CA GLY A 500 28.26 15.67 -17.27
C GLY A 500 28.80 14.27 -17.56
N THR A 501 29.62 13.68 -16.66
CA THR A 501 30.36 12.44 -16.93
C THR A 501 30.03 11.28 -15.99
N THR A 502 29.08 11.43 -15.07
CA THR A 502 28.76 10.40 -14.06
C THR A 502 28.26 9.10 -14.72
N HIS A 503 28.90 7.97 -14.38
CA HIS A 503 28.63 6.66 -14.98
C HIS A 503 28.89 5.51 -14.00
N GLY A 504 28.50 4.29 -14.38
CA GLY A 504 28.87 3.05 -13.69
C GLY A 504 29.89 2.25 -14.49
N ILE A 505 30.39 1.14 -13.92
CA ILE A 505 31.40 0.29 -14.57
C ILE A 505 30.93 -1.16 -14.75
N GLN A 506 31.52 -1.87 -15.72
CA GLN A 506 31.18 -3.26 -15.99
C GLN A 506 31.71 -4.25 -14.94
N PRO A 507 32.96 -4.15 -14.44
CA PRO A 507 33.45 -5.06 -13.39
C PRO A 507 32.53 -5.03 -12.16
N GLY A 508 32.04 -6.20 -11.75
CA GLY A 508 31.12 -6.34 -10.63
C GLY A 508 29.64 -6.14 -10.99
N SER A 509 29.29 -5.62 -12.16
CA SER A 509 27.89 -5.46 -12.59
C SER A 509 27.12 -6.79 -12.57
N TRP A 510 25.84 -6.75 -12.19
CA TRP A 510 25.03 -7.98 -12.08
C TRP A 510 24.60 -8.51 -13.45
N ASN A 511 24.61 -7.66 -14.48
CA ASN A 511 24.31 -8.02 -15.86
C ASN A 511 25.50 -7.71 -16.78
N SER A 512 25.70 -8.55 -17.80
CA SER A 512 26.71 -8.33 -18.83
C SER A 512 26.39 -7.10 -19.67
N ASP A 513 27.42 -6.39 -20.12
CA ASP A 513 27.33 -5.18 -20.95
C ASP A 513 26.35 -4.12 -20.40
N SER A 514 26.22 -4.02 -19.08
CA SER A 514 25.26 -3.13 -18.42
C SER A 514 25.90 -1.94 -17.73
N TYR A 515 27.16 -2.00 -17.30
CA TYR A 515 27.88 -0.89 -16.63
C TYR A 515 27.09 -0.29 -15.46
N LEU A 516 26.52 -1.16 -14.62
CA LEU A 516 25.63 -0.79 -13.51
C LEU A 516 26.31 -0.74 -12.15
N TRP A 517 27.58 -1.15 -12.05
CA TRP A 517 28.27 -1.16 -10.77
C TRP A 517 28.57 0.27 -10.32
N MET A 518 28.22 0.55 -9.06
CA MET A 518 28.51 1.78 -8.32
C MET A 518 28.78 1.43 -6.85
N ASN A 519 29.43 2.33 -6.13
CA ASN A 519 29.60 2.22 -4.68
C ASN A 519 28.24 2.25 -3.95
N THR A 520 28.17 1.62 -2.78
CA THR A 520 26.95 1.61 -1.93
C THR A 520 26.87 2.90 -1.12
N THR A 521 25.70 3.54 -1.13
CA THR A 521 25.43 4.68 -0.26
C THR A 521 25.27 4.23 1.19
N VAL A 522 25.85 4.96 2.14
CA VAL A 522 25.86 4.62 3.57
C VAL A 522 25.08 5.66 4.37
N ASN A 523 24.23 5.20 5.28
CA ASN A 523 23.54 6.07 6.22
C ASN A 523 24.54 6.60 7.27
N GLU A 524 24.79 7.91 7.28
CA GLU A 524 25.67 8.55 8.27
C GLU A 524 24.92 8.97 9.54
N ALA A 525 23.67 9.40 9.37
CA ALA A 525 22.83 9.88 10.46
C ALA A 525 21.35 9.69 10.10
N ALA A 526 20.53 9.40 11.10
CA ALA A 526 19.10 9.51 11.00
C ALA A 526 18.51 9.72 12.40
N GLU A 527 17.41 10.46 12.47
CA GLU A 527 16.54 10.51 13.64
C GLU A 527 15.09 10.46 13.17
N PRO A 528 14.30 9.47 13.64
CA PRO A 528 14.75 8.32 14.45
C PRO A 528 15.72 7.41 13.68
N LYS A 529 16.39 6.49 14.37
CA LYS A 529 17.16 5.42 13.69
C LYS A 529 16.20 4.41 13.06
N HIS A 530 16.76 3.45 12.31
CA HIS A 530 16.02 2.36 11.69
C HIS A 530 15.02 1.71 12.65
N LEU A 531 13.72 1.79 12.30
CA LEU A 531 12.58 1.22 13.03
C LEU A 531 12.40 1.72 14.48
N GLU A 532 13.03 2.84 14.85
CA GLU A 532 12.81 3.49 16.15
C GLU A 532 11.68 4.54 16.06
N ASP A 533 11.10 4.85 17.22
CA ASP A 533 10.14 5.95 17.36
C ASP A 533 10.85 7.30 17.32
N PRO A 534 10.26 8.32 16.68
CA PRO A 534 10.82 9.65 16.63
C PRO A 534 10.76 10.29 18.02
N ILE A 535 11.76 11.09 18.37
CA ILE A 535 11.62 11.92 19.57
C ILE A 535 10.55 13.00 19.36
N ASN A 536 10.36 13.47 18.12
CA ASN A 536 9.34 14.46 17.79
C ASN A 536 8.51 14.02 16.57
N PRO A 537 7.17 13.98 16.64
CA PRO A 537 6.33 13.52 15.54
C PRO A 537 6.35 14.46 14.32
N ASN A 538 6.83 15.69 14.46
CA ASN A 538 6.85 16.67 13.37
C ASN A 538 8.15 16.66 12.56
N PHE A 539 9.22 16.05 13.07
CA PHE A 539 10.55 16.11 12.48
C PHE A 539 11.15 14.72 12.39
N SER A 540 11.61 14.36 11.20
CA SER A 540 12.51 13.22 10.99
C SER A 540 13.51 13.55 9.89
N PHE A 541 14.69 12.94 9.92
CA PHE A 541 15.66 13.06 8.84
C PHE A 541 16.51 11.81 8.66
N ALA A 542 17.05 11.65 7.45
CA ALA A 542 18.15 10.75 7.17
C ALA A 542 19.19 11.43 6.27
N THR A 543 20.47 11.15 6.54
CA THR A 543 21.61 11.55 5.72
C THR A 543 22.27 10.32 5.12
N GLN A 544 22.43 10.34 3.81
CA GLN A 544 23.08 9.32 3.00
C GLN A 544 24.38 9.90 2.41
N PHE A 545 25.46 9.11 2.45
CA PHE A 545 26.77 9.48 1.91
C PHE A 545 27.25 8.45 0.89
N LEU A 546 27.78 8.95 -0.23
CA LEU A 546 28.36 8.15 -1.30
C LEU A 546 29.80 8.62 -1.51
N ASP A 547 30.74 7.71 -1.27
CA ASP A 547 32.13 7.83 -1.70
C ASP A 547 32.24 7.19 -3.09
N ASP A 548 32.05 7.99 -4.13
CA ASP A 548 31.98 7.52 -5.51
C ASP A 548 33.39 7.35 -6.09
N THR A 549 33.96 6.18 -5.85
CA THR A 549 35.28 5.81 -6.38
C THR A 549 35.29 5.60 -7.89
N VAL A 550 34.12 5.42 -8.53
CA VAL A 550 34.00 5.29 -9.98
C VAL A 550 34.17 6.65 -10.65
N ASN A 551 33.47 7.66 -10.14
CA ASN A 551 33.46 9.01 -10.71
C ASN A 551 34.46 9.96 -10.04
N ASN A 552 35.20 9.48 -9.03
CA ASN A 552 36.16 10.23 -8.25
C ASN A 552 35.54 11.50 -7.64
N ASP A 553 34.39 11.32 -7.00
CA ASP A 553 33.62 12.37 -6.35
C ASP A 553 33.03 11.91 -5.01
N GLN A 554 32.55 12.88 -4.22
CA GLN A 554 31.90 12.63 -2.94
C GLN A 554 30.56 13.35 -2.93
N GLN A 555 29.53 12.63 -2.51
CA GLN A 555 28.16 13.11 -2.49
C GLN A 555 27.51 12.83 -1.13
N LYS A 556 26.71 13.77 -0.65
CA LYS A 556 25.98 13.65 0.63
C LYS A 556 24.61 14.28 0.51
N ARG A 557 23.56 13.50 0.76
CA ARG A 557 22.18 13.98 0.69
C ARG A 557 21.48 13.81 2.02
N THR A 558 20.82 14.87 2.49
CA THR A 558 19.96 14.82 3.67
C THR A 558 18.53 15.10 3.25
N LEU A 559 17.63 14.16 3.54
CA LEU A 559 16.19 14.32 3.39
C LEU A 559 15.56 14.40 4.78
N SER A 560 14.77 15.42 5.04
CA SER A 560 13.97 15.56 6.26
C SER A 560 12.50 15.76 5.92
N THR A 561 11.61 15.14 6.70
CA THR A 561 10.18 15.48 6.67
C THR A 561 9.86 16.43 7.80
N ILE A 562 9.18 17.53 7.46
CA ILE A 562 8.81 18.59 8.40
C ILE A 562 7.31 18.83 8.31
N ARG A 563 6.60 18.49 9.38
CA ARG A 563 5.15 18.63 9.50
C ARG A 563 4.78 20.01 10.03
N THR A 564 3.86 20.71 9.38
CA THR A 564 3.42 22.07 9.76
C THR A 564 1.97 22.10 10.26
N SER A 565 1.12 21.18 9.82
CA SER A 565 -0.22 20.91 10.36
C SER A 565 -0.69 19.51 9.96
N GLU A 566 -1.83 19.05 10.47
CA GLU A 566 -2.44 17.78 10.05
C GLU A 566 -2.61 17.65 8.52
N THR A 567 -2.70 18.76 7.80
CA THR A 567 -2.94 18.82 6.35
C THR A 567 -1.79 19.40 5.52
N THR A 568 -0.71 19.88 6.14
CA THR A 568 0.42 20.51 5.44
C THR A 568 1.75 20.04 6.00
N GLY A 569 2.76 19.94 5.14
CA GLY A 569 4.11 19.56 5.51
C GLY A 569 4.98 19.52 4.26
N TYR A 570 6.29 19.58 4.45
CA TYR A 570 7.24 19.65 3.34
C TYR A 570 8.45 18.75 3.60
N TYR A 571 9.17 18.44 2.52
CA TYR A 571 10.49 17.86 2.59
C TYR A 571 11.55 18.95 2.55
N PHE A 572 12.56 18.85 3.41
CA PHE A 572 13.82 19.56 3.26
C PHE A 572 14.83 18.62 2.62
N ASP A 573 15.35 18.98 1.45
CA ASP A 573 16.42 18.27 0.76
C ASP A 573 17.67 19.14 0.70
N MET A 574 18.80 18.60 1.16
CA MET A 574 20.10 19.24 1.02
C MET A 574 21.08 18.26 0.40
N PHE A 575 21.57 18.58 -0.80
CA PHE A 575 22.43 17.72 -1.59
C PHE A 575 23.80 18.37 -1.83
N ARG A 576 24.82 17.83 -1.15
CA ARG A 576 26.23 18.17 -1.30
C ARG A 576 26.91 17.30 -2.34
N SER A 577 27.75 17.90 -3.16
CA SER A 577 28.56 17.18 -4.13
C SER A 577 29.87 17.91 -4.44
N LYS A 578 30.98 17.18 -4.53
CA LYS A 578 32.28 17.70 -4.99
C LYS A 578 33.04 16.62 -5.75
N SER A 579 33.65 16.98 -6.87
CA SER A 579 34.68 16.16 -7.49
C SER A 579 35.97 16.24 -6.67
N LEU A 580 36.66 15.11 -6.54
CA LEU A 580 38.02 15.04 -6.01
C LEU A 580 39.08 15.36 -7.09
N GLY A 581 38.63 15.56 -8.34
CA GLY A 581 39.41 16.14 -9.44
C GLY A 581 38.96 17.56 -9.73
N THR A 582 38.55 17.82 -10.98
CA THR A 582 38.11 19.14 -11.43
C THR A 582 36.63 19.36 -11.13
N ASN A 583 36.28 20.51 -10.55
CA ASN A 583 34.89 20.94 -10.34
C ASN A 583 34.47 21.94 -11.42
N ASN A 584 34.06 21.48 -12.60
CA ASN A 584 33.57 22.37 -13.65
C ASN A 584 32.13 22.81 -13.35
N PHE A 585 31.25 21.83 -13.15
CA PHE A 585 29.85 22.06 -12.80
C PHE A 585 29.22 20.79 -12.22
N HIS A 586 28.12 20.98 -11.50
CA HIS A 586 27.28 19.92 -10.97
C HIS A 586 25.83 20.18 -11.44
N ASP A 587 25.14 19.14 -11.86
CA ASP A 587 23.74 19.21 -12.32
C ASP A 587 22.86 18.39 -11.37
N TYR A 588 21.95 19.08 -10.66
CA TYR A 588 20.91 18.45 -9.86
C TYR A 588 19.74 18.09 -10.78
N ILE A 589 19.43 16.80 -10.88
CA ILE A 589 18.37 16.27 -11.76
C ILE A 589 17.14 15.94 -10.91
N TYR A 590 15.98 16.45 -11.34
CA TYR A 590 14.71 16.19 -10.68
C TYR A 590 13.59 15.92 -11.70
N HIS A 591 12.91 14.80 -11.49
CA HIS A 591 11.76 14.33 -12.24
C HIS A 591 10.55 14.37 -11.32
N ASN A 592 9.43 14.87 -11.85
CA ASN A 592 8.17 14.86 -11.14
C ASN A 592 7.02 14.53 -12.10
N LEU A 593 5.94 13.97 -11.56
CA LEU A 593 4.66 13.91 -12.24
C LEU A 593 4.12 15.32 -12.41
N GLY A 594 3.57 15.59 -13.58
CA GLY A 594 2.96 16.87 -13.93
C GLY A 594 2.60 16.90 -15.40
N ASP A 595 1.49 17.53 -15.73
CA ASP A 595 1.11 17.88 -17.10
C ASP A 595 1.90 19.13 -17.55
N VAL A 596 2.24 20.00 -16.60
CA VAL A 596 2.99 21.24 -16.82
C VAL A 596 4.04 21.45 -15.72
N THR A 597 5.17 22.07 -16.09
CA THR A 597 6.17 22.63 -15.16
C THR A 597 6.24 24.14 -15.32
N ASN A 598 6.09 24.88 -14.23
CA ASN A 598 6.20 26.34 -14.18
C ASN A 598 7.45 26.72 -13.39
N ILE A 599 8.32 27.58 -13.94
CA ILE A 599 9.49 28.11 -13.24
C ILE A 599 9.25 29.60 -13.00
N MET A 600 9.17 29.99 -11.74
CA MET A 600 8.75 31.33 -11.33
C MET A 600 9.70 31.90 -10.28
N GLU A 601 9.78 33.22 -10.20
CA GLU A 601 10.25 33.91 -8.99
C GLU A 601 9.21 33.75 -7.87
N MET A 602 9.59 34.03 -6.62
CA MET A 602 8.70 33.84 -5.45
C MET A 602 7.44 34.71 -5.46
N ASP A 603 7.38 35.76 -6.29
CA ASP A 603 6.20 36.61 -6.49
C ASP A 603 5.24 36.07 -7.57
N GLY A 604 5.54 34.91 -8.16
CA GLY A 604 4.76 34.29 -9.24
C GLY A 604 5.16 34.72 -10.64
N THR A 605 6.14 35.61 -10.80
CA THR A 605 6.64 36.02 -12.13
C THR A 605 7.33 34.86 -12.82
N GLU A 606 6.84 34.47 -14.01
CA GLU A 606 7.46 33.41 -14.79
C GLU A 606 8.87 33.79 -15.27
N VAL A 607 9.83 32.87 -15.12
CA VAL A 607 11.20 33.07 -15.57
C VAL A 607 11.33 32.64 -17.02
N SER A 608 11.80 33.56 -17.86
CA SER A 608 11.99 33.29 -19.29
C SER A 608 13.03 32.17 -19.53
N VAL A 609 12.73 31.29 -20.49
CA VAL A 609 13.60 30.20 -20.92
C VAL A 609 13.93 30.29 -22.41
N SER A 610 15.04 29.66 -22.81
CA SER A 610 15.48 29.57 -24.21
C SER A 610 15.95 28.16 -24.57
N PRO A 611 15.80 27.70 -25.82
CA PRO A 611 16.24 26.36 -26.22
C PRO A 611 17.74 26.13 -25.99
N THR A 612 18.12 24.92 -25.57
CA THR A 612 19.52 24.52 -25.37
C THR A 612 19.80 23.12 -25.91
N THR A 613 21.05 22.84 -26.29
CA THR A 613 21.52 21.51 -26.75
C THR A 613 22.43 20.81 -25.73
N ARG A 614 22.57 21.38 -24.52
CA ARG A 614 23.48 20.93 -23.44
C ARG A 614 23.39 19.43 -23.11
N TYR A 615 22.20 18.84 -23.22
CA TYR A 615 21.89 17.47 -22.83
C TYR A 615 21.98 16.46 -24.00
N GLN A 616 22.31 16.93 -25.22
CA GLN A 616 22.36 16.10 -26.43
C GLN A 616 23.74 15.43 -26.64
N ASN A 617 24.41 15.04 -25.55
CA ASN A 617 25.74 14.40 -25.55
C ASN A 617 25.82 13.21 -24.57
N ASP A 618 26.90 12.44 -24.66
CA ASP A 618 27.27 11.37 -23.72
C ASP A 618 28.81 11.26 -23.64
N ILE A 619 29.31 10.43 -22.73
CA ILE A 619 30.76 10.22 -22.56
C ILE A 619 31.39 9.30 -23.62
N GLY A 620 30.63 8.87 -24.63
CA GLY A 620 31.11 7.96 -25.68
C GLY A 620 31.10 6.48 -25.29
N ASP A 621 30.59 6.13 -24.11
CA ASP A 621 30.50 4.74 -23.65
C ASP A 621 29.41 3.94 -24.41
N LEU A 622 29.38 2.62 -24.18
CA LEU A 622 28.41 1.73 -24.81
C LEU A 622 26.97 2.02 -24.35
N GLN A 623 26.82 2.52 -23.12
CA GLN A 623 25.54 2.68 -22.45
C GLN A 623 24.98 4.11 -22.47
N LYS A 624 25.68 5.04 -23.13
CA LYS A 624 25.30 6.44 -23.34
C LYS A 624 25.12 7.21 -22.03
N SER A 625 26.03 6.97 -21.08
CA SER A 625 26.05 7.66 -19.79
C SER A 625 26.27 9.18 -19.98
N PRO A 626 25.63 10.04 -19.16
CA PRO A 626 24.79 9.71 -18.01
C PRO A 626 23.32 9.39 -18.35
N GLY A 627 22.94 9.35 -19.63
CA GLY A 627 21.59 9.02 -20.10
C GLY A 627 20.72 10.23 -20.47
N TRP A 628 21.17 11.47 -20.26
CA TRP A 628 20.35 12.68 -20.48
C TRP A 628 20.03 13.00 -21.95
N ARG A 629 20.53 12.21 -22.92
CA ARG A 629 20.16 12.36 -24.34
C ARG A 629 18.68 12.07 -24.60
N PHE A 630 18.02 11.42 -23.66
CA PHE A 630 16.57 11.21 -23.67
C PHE A 630 15.78 12.44 -23.20
N PHE A 631 16.45 13.51 -22.79
CA PHE A 631 15.79 14.78 -22.51
C PHE A 631 15.37 15.42 -23.84
N GLU A 632 14.08 15.68 -23.94
CA GLU A 632 13.40 16.36 -25.05
C GLU A 632 12.99 17.76 -24.59
N ASP A 633 12.70 18.66 -25.54
CA ASP A 633 12.22 20.02 -25.29
C ASP A 633 13.01 20.80 -24.22
N THR A 634 14.34 20.69 -24.27
CA THR A 634 15.24 21.28 -23.30
C THR A 634 15.32 22.80 -23.45
N ASN A 635 14.79 23.52 -22.47
CA ASN A 635 14.76 24.98 -22.42
C ASN A 635 15.33 25.49 -21.09
N VAL A 636 16.31 26.41 -21.14
CA VAL A 636 17.10 26.86 -19.99
C VAL A 636 16.89 28.35 -19.71
N THR A 637 16.83 28.70 -18.43
CA THR A 637 16.82 30.10 -17.97
C THR A 637 18.19 30.75 -18.16
N ALA A 638 18.25 32.08 -18.14
CA ALA A 638 19.51 32.75 -17.80
C ALA A 638 19.96 32.34 -16.39
N SER A 639 21.26 32.47 -16.11
CA SER A 639 21.78 32.29 -14.74
C SER A 639 21.12 33.31 -13.81
N THR A 640 20.58 32.85 -12.69
CA THR A 640 19.90 33.67 -11.69
C THR A 640 20.31 33.25 -10.28
N ASP A 641 20.48 34.22 -9.40
CA ASP A 641 20.70 34.03 -7.96
C ASP A 641 19.46 34.40 -7.12
N LYS A 642 18.34 34.70 -7.77
CA LYS A 642 17.06 34.94 -7.11
C LYS A 642 16.48 33.65 -6.54
N ALA A 643 15.55 33.78 -5.59
CA ALA A 643 14.76 32.66 -5.11
C ALA A 643 13.77 32.22 -6.19
N ILE A 644 13.64 30.91 -6.38
CA ILE A 644 12.85 30.30 -7.45
C ILE A 644 11.83 29.32 -6.86
N GLN A 645 10.60 29.39 -7.36
CA GLN A 645 9.58 28.35 -7.18
C GLN A 645 9.40 27.60 -8.50
N VAL A 646 9.57 26.28 -8.45
CA VAL A 646 9.19 25.39 -9.53
C VAL A 646 7.93 24.62 -9.15
N ARG A 647 6.86 24.72 -9.94
CA ARG A 647 5.59 24.04 -9.68
C ARG A 647 5.28 23.03 -10.78
N PHE A 648 4.99 21.80 -10.37
CA PHE A 648 4.52 20.74 -11.26
C PHE A 648 3.02 20.54 -11.04
N ASP A 649 2.23 20.69 -12.10
CA ASP A 649 0.77 20.74 -12.02
C ASP A 649 0.19 19.41 -12.53
N LEU A 650 -0.57 18.69 -11.70
CA LEU A 650 -1.35 17.51 -12.09
C LEU A 650 -2.80 17.95 -12.29
N ASN A 651 -3.18 18.27 -13.52
CA ASN A 651 -4.43 18.97 -13.83
C ASN A 651 -5.67 18.13 -13.49
N GLU A 652 -5.59 16.81 -13.68
CA GLU A 652 -6.69 15.87 -13.42
C GLU A 652 -7.19 15.93 -11.96
N THR A 653 -6.32 16.27 -11.01
CA THR A 653 -6.65 16.20 -9.57
C THR A 653 -6.32 17.48 -8.81
N ASN A 654 -6.05 18.58 -9.51
CA ASN A 654 -5.62 19.86 -8.92
C ASN A 654 -4.56 19.67 -7.82
N THR A 655 -3.59 18.81 -8.12
CA THR A 655 -2.54 18.42 -7.19
C THR A 655 -1.21 18.96 -7.71
N TYR A 656 -0.38 19.48 -6.80
CA TYR A 656 0.84 20.19 -7.16
C TYR A 656 2.02 19.68 -6.35
N MET A 657 3.19 19.64 -6.96
CA MET A 657 4.45 19.65 -6.22
C MET A 657 5.08 21.03 -6.35
N ASN A 658 5.28 21.70 -5.23
CA ASN A 658 6.02 22.97 -5.16
C ASN A 658 7.45 22.70 -4.71
N MET A 659 8.42 23.11 -5.51
CA MET A 659 9.85 23.04 -5.20
C MET A 659 10.38 24.47 -5.04
N PHE A 660 10.86 24.82 -3.85
CA PHE A 660 11.41 26.14 -3.56
C PHE A 660 12.94 26.08 -3.44
N ALA A 661 13.63 26.94 -4.17
CA ALA A 661 15.08 27.13 -4.12
C ALA A 661 15.41 28.53 -3.55
N PRO A 662 16.19 28.65 -2.46
CA PRO A 662 16.56 29.94 -1.91
C PRO A 662 17.50 30.74 -2.82
N ALA A 663 17.49 32.07 -2.63
CA ALA A 663 18.38 32.99 -3.31
C ALA A 663 19.86 32.86 -2.87
N GLY A 664 20.75 33.56 -3.57
CA GLY A 664 22.16 33.77 -3.19
C GLY A 664 23.17 32.85 -3.86
N VAL A 665 22.73 31.91 -4.71
CA VAL A 665 23.63 31.07 -5.51
C VAL A 665 23.17 31.10 -6.96
N ALA A 666 24.03 31.62 -7.85
CA ALA A 666 23.75 31.70 -9.27
C ALA A 666 23.62 30.30 -9.89
N ARG A 667 22.43 29.99 -10.43
CA ARG A 667 22.09 28.70 -11.05
C ARG A 667 21.31 28.89 -12.34
N GLU A 668 21.38 27.89 -13.21
CA GLU A 668 20.60 27.80 -14.45
C GLU A 668 19.58 26.67 -14.33
N TYR A 669 18.31 26.94 -14.61
CA TYR A 669 17.24 25.96 -14.52
C TYR A 669 16.83 25.53 -15.92
N THR A 670 16.96 24.24 -16.23
CA THR A 670 16.49 23.67 -17.50
C THR A 670 15.21 22.89 -17.27
N LYS A 671 14.11 23.29 -17.93
CA LYS A 671 12.93 22.44 -18.09
C LYS A 671 13.12 21.49 -19.27
N ALA A 672 12.76 20.23 -19.11
CA ALA A 672 12.82 19.21 -20.15
C ALA A 672 11.71 18.16 -19.98
N LEU A 673 11.56 17.31 -20.99
CA LEU A 673 10.69 16.14 -20.96
C LEU A 673 11.51 14.86 -21.05
N GLY A 674 11.18 13.86 -20.25
CA GLY A 674 11.77 12.53 -20.33
C GLY A 674 10.78 11.44 -20.75
N PRO A 675 11.27 10.23 -21.03
CA PRO A 675 10.45 9.03 -21.18
C PRO A 675 9.36 8.88 -20.12
N ALA A 676 8.26 8.23 -20.50
CA ALA A 676 7.08 8.06 -19.66
C ALA A 676 7.38 7.27 -18.37
N THR A 677 6.87 7.75 -17.24
CA THR A 677 7.01 7.08 -15.95
C THR A 677 6.11 5.85 -15.90
N ARG A 678 6.69 4.68 -15.64
CA ARG A 678 5.94 3.43 -15.62
C ARG A 678 5.32 3.21 -14.23
N GLU A 679 4.17 2.53 -14.22
CA GLU A 679 3.41 2.22 -12.99
C GLU A 679 2.94 3.46 -12.18
N ALA A 680 2.97 4.66 -12.77
CA ALA A 680 2.40 5.86 -12.18
C ALA A 680 0.88 5.95 -12.44
N LYS A 681 0.13 6.37 -11.42
CA LYS A 681 -1.30 6.75 -11.49
C LYS A 681 -1.47 7.98 -12.39
N GLY A 682 -2.66 8.24 -12.95
CA GLY A 682 -3.00 9.47 -13.70
C GLY A 682 -2.63 9.44 -15.19
N GLY A 683 -2.58 8.23 -15.78
CA GLY A 683 -2.28 8.05 -17.20
C GLY A 683 -0.82 8.31 -17.60
N TYR A 684 0.08 8.56 -16.64
CA TYR A 684 1.49 8.89 -16.88
C TYR A 684 2.32 7.79 -17.55
N ILE A 685 1.78 6.59 -17.68
CA ILE A 685 2.33 5.55 -18.56
C ILE A 685 2.35 5.99 -20.05
N ASN A 686 1.47 6.92 -20.42
CA ASN A 686 1.35 7.45 -21.78
C ASN A 686 1.77 8.92 -21.90
N LYS A 687 2.21 9.56 -20.81
CA LYS A 687 2.65 10.97 -20.79
C LYS A 687 4.16 11.04 -20.57
N LYS A 688 4.82 12.02 -21.18
CA LYS A 688 6.23 12.30 -20.90
C LYS A 688 6.38 12.82 -19.45
N THR A 689 7.48 12.46 -18.81
CA THR A 689 7.75 12.87 -17.42
C THR A 689 8.37 14.26 -17.43
N GLN A 690 7.94 15.15 -16.53
CA GLN A 690 8.51 16.48 -16.42
C GLN A 690 9.87 16.44 -15.72
N ILE A 691 10.82 17.23 -16.20
CA ILE A 691 12.19 17.26 -15.69
C ILE A 691 12.63 18.69 -15.47
N VAL A 692 13.33 18.90 -14.36
CA VAL A 692 14.12 20.10 -14.08
C VAL A 692 15.55 19.67 -13.79
N ALA A 693 16.49 20.15 -14.62
CA ALA A 693 17.92 20.00 -14.41
C ALA A 693 18.51 21.36 -14.02
N ILE A 694 19.16 21.43 -12.85
CA ILE A 694 19.65 22.68 -12.27
C ILE A 694 21.18 22.66 -12.23
N ARG A 695 21.80 23.52 -13.04
CA ARG A 695 23.26 23.62 -13.09
C ARG A 695 23.80 24.63 -12.10
N GLN A 696 24.83 24.24 -11.38
CA GLN A 696 25.73 25.11 -10.63
C GLN A 696 27.14 24.99 -11.21
N GLN A 697 27.80 26.13 -11.43
CA GLN A 697 29.21 26.15 -11.83
C GLN A 697 30.08 25.92 -10.58
N GLY A 698 31.18 25.18 -10.74
CA GLY A 698 32.00 24.76 -9.60
C GLY A 698 31.38 23.61 -8.82
N GLU A 699 31.87 23.40 -7.60
CA GLU A 699 31.38 22.39 -6.67
C GLU A 699 30.03 22.78 -6.03
N ALA A 700 29.36 21.83 -5.39
CA ALA A 700 28.12 22.03 -4.66
C ALA A 700 28.17 21.43 -3.25
N TRP A 701 29.29 21.55 -2.55
CA TRP A 701 29.56 21.05 -1.20
C TRP A 701 29.45 22.15 -0.14
N ASP A 702 30.13 23.29 -0.35
CA ASP A 702 30.01 24.46 0.52
C ASP A 702 28.80 25.33 0.14
N LYS A 703 28.40 25.26 -1.13
CA LYS A 703 27.15 25.83 -1.67
C LYS A 703 26.21 24.73 -2.19
N PRO A 704 25.70 23.82 -1.34
CA PRO A 704 24.83 22.74 -1.77
C PRO A 704 23.52 23.22 -2.37
N TYR A 705 22.88 22.31 -3.09
CA TYR A 705 21.47 22.45 -3.42
C TYR A 705 20.66 22.30 -2.14
N VAL A 706 19.78 23.26 -1.89
CA VAL A 706 18.83 23.25 -0.77
C VAL A 706 17.46 23.49 -1.38
N HIS A 707 16.57 22.52 -1.26
CA HIS A 707 15.24 22.58 -1.84
C HIS A 707 14.19 22.20 -0.82
N ILE A 708 13.08 22.94 -0.83
CA ILE A 708 11.88 22.62 -0.05
C ILE A 708 10.83 22.06 -1.01
N PHE A 709 10.37 20.83 -0.79
CA PHE A 709 9.34 20.20 -1.60
C PHE A 709 8.03 20.13 -0.82
N GLU A 710 7.01 20.86 -1.24
CA GLU A 710 5.67 20.83 -0.65
C GLU A 710 4.65 20.24 -1.63
N PRO A 711 4.15 19.01 -1.39
CA PRO A 711 2.96 18.52 -2.06
C PRO A 711 1.73 19.28 -1.57
N SER A 712 0.88 19.75 -2.48
CA SER A 712 -0.33 20.50 -2.14
C SER A 712 -1.52 20.14 -3.03
N LYS A 713 -2.74 20.37 -2.54
CA LYS A 713 -4.00 20.30 -3.31
C LYS A 713 -4.46 21.69 -3.78
N SER A 714 -3.57 22.67 -3.71
CA SER A 714 -3.83 24.07 -4.07
C SER A 714 -2.57 24.72 -4.61
N ILE A 715 -2.73 25.61 -5.57
CA ILE A 715 -1.65 26.47 -6.07
C ILE A 715 -1.11 27.42 -4.99
N ASN A 716 -1.89 27.68 -3.94
CA ASN A 716 -1.49 28.47 -2.79
C ASN A 716 -0.74 27.59 -1.79
N SER A 717 0.57 27.51 -1.95
CA SER A 717 1.48 26.78 -1.05
C SER A 717 1.46 27.38 0.37
N SER A 718 1.65 26.52 1.39
CA SER A 718 1.82 27.00 2.76
C SER A 718 3.18 27.65 2.96
N VAL A 719 4.21 27.23 2.22
CA VAL A 719 5.55 27.84 2.22
C VAL A 719 5.47 29.20 1.51
N LYS A 720 5.88 30.26 2.22
CA LYS A 720 5.84 31.66 1.74
C LYS A 720 7.21 32.22 1.43
N SER A 721 8.24 31.80 2.15
CA SER A 721 9.62 32.18 1.82
C SER A 721 10.62 31.12 2.26
N VAL A 722 11.74 31.08 1.53
CA VAL A 722 12.89 30.24 1.84
C VAL A 722 14.17 31.07 1.72
N GLU A 723 15.03 30.99 2.73
CA GLU A 723 16.30 31.72 2.81
C GLU A 723 17.42 30.75 3.21
N HIS A 724 18.62 30.89 2.66
CA HIS A 724 19.77 30.12 3.12
C HIS A 724 20.24 30.56 4.51
N LEU A 725 20.71 29.60 5.29
CA LEU A 725 21.45 29.85 6.53
C LEU A 725 22.95 29.66 6.28
N TYR A 726 23.78 30.54 6.84
CA TYR A 726 25.21 30.61 6.54
C TYR A 726 26.10 30.45 7.77
N ARG A 727 27.26 29.82 7.58
CA ARG A 727 28.42 29.86 8.47
C ARG A 727 29.62 30.37 7.67
N GLY A 728 29.85 31.68 7.70
CA GLY A 728 30.75 32.32 6.73
C GLY A 728 30.15 32.22 5.32
N GLU A 729 30.91 31.70 4.36
CA GLU A 729 30.42 31.48 2.99
C GLU A 729 29.73 30.13 2.77
N VAL A 730 29.76 29.25 3.78
CA VAL A 730 29.18 27.90 3.69
C VAL A 730 27.70 27.93 4.03
N ILE A 731 26.87 27.34 3.16
CA ILE A 731 25.44 27.14 3.41
C ILE A 731 25.26 25.92 4.34
N VAL A 732 24.58 26.16 5.45
CA VAL A 732 24.41 25.22 6.57
C VAL A 732 22.95 24.97 6.93
N GLY A 733 22.02 25.38 6.07
CA GLY A 733 20.60 25.18 6.31
C GLY A 733 19.69 26.06 5.49
N ALA A 734 18.41 26.06 5.87
CA ALA A 734 17.42 27.01 5.38
C ALA A 734 16.53 27.52 6.50
N LYS A 735 16.09 28.77 6.38
CA LYS A 735 14.95 29.33 7.09
C LYS A 735 13.73 29.24 6.18
N VAL A 736 12.67 28.63 6.66
CA VAL A 736 11.41 28.42 5.94
C VAL A 736 10.29 29.11 6.71
N LYS A 737 9.60 30.06 6.07
CA LYS A 737 8.38 30.68 6.62
C LYS A 737 7.18 30.02 5.98
N SER A 738 6.33 29.40 6.79
CA SER A 738 5.07 28.80 6.37
C SER A 738 3.88 29.50 7.02
N GLN A 739 2.75 29.51 6.32
CA GLN A 739 1.49 30.07 6.77
C GLN A 739 0.36 29.08 6.54
N ILE A 740 -0.36 28.77 7.62
CA ILE A 740 -1.44 27.79 7.67
C ILE A 740 -2.65 28.43 8.35
N GLY A 741 -3.56 28.99 7.56
CA GLY A 741 -4.61 29.87 8.09
C GLY A 741 -3.96 31.03 8.87
N ASP A 742 -4.37 31.21 10.13
CA ASP A 742 -3.80 32.25 11.00
C ASP A 742 -2.52 31.83 11.74
N LYS A 743 -2.08 30.58 11.55
CA LYS A 743 -0.84 30.09 12.13
C LYS A 743 0.34 30.42 11.23
N VAL A 744 1.36 31.05 11.78
CA VAL A 744 2.66 31.25 11.14
C VAL A 744 3.68 30.33 11.78
N ILE A 745 4.52 29.71 10.94
CA ILE A 745 5.63 28.88 11.36
C ILE A 745 6.91 29.42 10.71
N ILE A 746 7.96 29.56 11.50
CA ILE A 746 9.31 29.86 11.02
C ILE A 746 10.22 28.73 11.48
N ASP A 747 10.69 27.93 10.53
CA ASP A 747 11.60 26.82 10.76
C ASP A 747 13.01 27.19 10.32
N TYR A 748 13.97 27.14 11.24
CA TYR A 748 15.40 27.17 10.94
C TYR A 748 15.91 25.74 10.93
N VAL A 749 16.05 25.17 9.74
CA VAL A 749 16.55 23.81 9.52
C VAL A 749 18.06 23.88 9.32
N LEU A 750 18.82 23.39 10.29
CA LEU A 750 20.28 23.39 10.28
C LEU A 750 20.78 22.00 9.86
N CYS A 751 21.64 21.96 8.84
CA CYS A 751 22.25 20.75 8.30
C CYS A 751 23.71 21.04 7.93
N GLN A 752 24.62 20.76 8.88
CA GLN A 752 26.07 20.92 8.71
C GLN A 752 26.67 19.68 8.03
N GLU A 753 27.93 19.79 7.63
CA GLU A 753 28.64 18.75 6.86
C GLU A 753 28.99 17.53 7.72
N ASP A 754 29.21 17.75 9.02
CA ASP A 754 29.46 16.71 10.03
C ASP A 754 29.12 17.21 11.45
N ALA A 755 29.02 16.27 12.39
CA ALA A 755 28.58 16.55 13.76
C ALA A 755 29.59 17.29 14.66
N SER A 756 30.83 17.50 14.22
CA SER A 756 31.85 18.23 14.98
C SER A 756 31.78 19.75 14.79
N LYS A 757 31.04 20.20 13.77
CA LYS A 757 30.96 21.62 13.41
C LYS A 757 30.10 22.43 14.36
N VAL A 758 30.47 23.70 14.51
CA VAL A 758 29.73 24.71 15.27
C VAL A 758 29.28 25.81 14.31
N VAL A 759 27.99 26.12 14.30
CA VAL A 759 27.42 27.27 13.61
C VAL A 759 26.91 28.28 14.64
N SER A 760 27.11 29.56 14.34
CA SER A 760 26.56 30.69 15.10
C SER A 760 25.94 31.65 14.10
N ILE A 761 24.65 31.96 14.26
CA ILE A 761 23.89 32.91 13.44
C ILE A 761 23.36 34.00 14.38
N PRO A 762 24.16 35.05 14.65
CA PRO A 762 23.83 36.05 15.67
C PRO A 762 22.50 36.76 15.44
N ASP A 763 22.19 37.11 14.18
CA ASP A 763 20.95 37.84 13.83
C ASP A 763 19.69 37.02 14.13
N ALA A 764 19.78 35.69 14.03
CA ALA A 764 18.71 34.76 14.42
C ALA A 764 18.78 34.35 15.90
N GLY A 765 19.85 34.73 16.63
CA GLY A 765 20.12 34.27 17.98
C GLY A 765 20.45 32.78 18.08
N ILE A 766 20.91 32.15 16.99
CA ILE A 766 21.12 30.69 16.95
C ILE A 766 22.59 30.34 17.19
N ARG A 767 22.83 29.31 18.01
CA ARG A 767 24.13 28.61 18.08
C ARG A 767 23.90 27.11 18.15
N PHE A 768 24.53 26.34 17.27
CA PHE A 768 24.36 24.89 17.19
C PHE A 768 25.71 24.19 17.06
N THR A 769 25.88 23.09 17.78
CA THR A 769 27.01 22.16 17.62
C THR A 769 26.45 20.78 17.28
N GLY A 770 26.69 20.31 16.06
CA GLY A 770 26.10 19.07 15.56
C GLY A 770 25.88 19.05 14.05
N HIS A 771 25.26 17.97 13.58
CA HIS A 771 24.98 17.70 12.17
C HIS A 771 23.60 18.23 11.75
N PHE A 772 22.53 17.86 12.46
CA PHE A 772 21.16 18.23 12.10
C PHE A 772 20.34 18.71 13.30
N ALA A 773 19.64 19.84 13.13
CA ALA A 773 18.75 20.44 14.11
C ALA A 773 17.65 21.28 13.47
N VAL A 774 16.54 21.48 14.19
CA VAL A 774 15.46 22.39 13.80
C VAL A 774 15.16 23.32 14.97
N VAL A 775 15.08 24.63 14.70
CA VAL A 775 14.44 25.60 15.58
C VAL A 775 13.14 26.02 14.93
N ARG A 776 12.01 25.74 15.57
CA ARG A 776 10.70 26.20 15.13
C ARG A 776 10.22 27.33 16.03
N TYR A 777 9.84 28.45 15.46
CA TYR A 777 8.92 29.40 16.08
C TYR A 777 7.56 29.22 15.45
N GLU A 778 6.52 28.97 16.23
CA GLU A 778 5.14 28.88 15.75
C GLU A 778 4.25 29.84 16.53
N GLN A 779 3.41 30.60 15.84
CA GLN A 779 2.49 31.55 16.44
C GLN A 779 1.11 31.44 15.81
N THR A 780 0.10 31.40 16.68
CA THR A 780 -1.32 31.57 16.37
C THR A 780 -1.76 32.98 16.77
N LEU A 781 -3.06 33.29 16.68
CA LEU A 781 -3.58 34.60 17.04
C LEU A 781 -3.40 35.00 18.52
N SER A 782 -3.08 34.07 19.41
CA SER A 782 -2.99 34.36 20.86
C SER A 782 -1.84 33.67 21.58
N LYS A 783 -1.19 32.70 20.95
CA LYS A 783 -0.15 31.87 21.55
C LYS A 783 1.01 31.69 20.60
N ALA A 784 2.21 31.64 21.17
CA ALA A 784 3.44 31.33 20.45
C ALA A 784 4.27 30.28 21.18
N PHE A 785 5.00 29.47 20.42
CA PHE A 785 5.87 28.43 20.94
C PHE A 785 7.21 28.43 20.19
N VAL A 786 8.27 28.10 20.91
CA VAL A 786 9.58 27.74 20.36
C VAL A 786 9.80 26.25 20.59
N THR A 787 10.10 25.51 19.53
CA THR A 787 10.60 24.14 19.60
C THR A 787 12.07 24.10 19.20
N LEU A 788 12.91 23.59 20.09
CA LEU A 788 14.30 23.23 19.84
C LEU A 788 14.37 21.72 19.61
N TYR A 789 14.92 21.29 18.49
CA TYR A 789 15.10 19.88 18.14
C TYR A 789 16.52 19.63 17.66
N ILE A 790 17.19 18.63 18.23
CA ILE A 790 18.49 18.12 17.79
C ILE A 790 18.27 16.68 17.34
N GLY A 791 18.39 16.44 16.05
CA GLY A 791 18.36 15.09 15.49
C GLY A 791 19.73 14.38 15.59
N LYS A 792 20.81 15.15 15.44
CA LYS A 792 22.19 14.68 15.64
C LYS A 792 23.11 15.83 16.03
N GLY A 793 23.52 15.91 17.30
CA GLY A 793 24.38 16.99 17.80
C GLY A 793 24.58 16.97 19.32
N THR A 794 25.17 18.03 19.87
CA THR A 794 25.44 18.14 21.31
C THR A 794 24.67 19.27 21.98
N SER A 795 24.48 20.40 21.30
CA SER A 795 23.84 21.58 21.91
C SER A 795 23.25 22.52 20.88
N LEU A 796 22.10 23.11 21.22
CA LEU A 796 21.37 24.09 20.42
C LEU A 796 20.88 25.23 21.33
N THR A 797 21.14 26.46 20.93
CA THR A 797 20.66 27.68 21.59
C THR A 797 19.89 28.51 20.57
N TYR A 798 18.76 29.05 21.00
CA TYR A 798 17.97 30.06 20.30
C TYR A 798 17.64 31.17 21.29
N ARG A 799 18.28 32.33 21.13
CA ARG A 799 18.20 33.46 22.05
C ARG A 799 18.51 33.02 23.49
N GLU A 800 17.62 33.26 24.45
CA GLU A 800 17.74 32.87 25.84
C GLU A 800 17.46 31.38 26.10
N HIS A 801 16.94 30.66 25.12
CA HIS A 801 16.59 29.25 25.26
C HIS A 801 17.73 28.33 24.81
N SER A 802 17.98 27.28 25.57
CA SER A 802 18.98 26.26 25.24
C SER A 802 18.47 24.84 25.42
N LEU A 803 19.08 23.93 24.67
CA LEU A 803 18.89 22.49 24.68
C LEU A 803 20.27 21.80 24.60
N THR A 804 20.52 20.85 25.50
CA THR A 804 21.67 19.94 25.44
C THR A 804 21.15 18.55 25.08
N ALA A 805 21.80 17.90 24.11
CA ALA A 805 21.42 16.56 23.68
C ALA A 805 21.77 15.50 24.74
N ASP A 806 21.08 14.37 24.69
CA ASP A 806 21.34 13.20 25.52
C ASP A 806 22.60 12.41 25.08
N GLY A 807 22.87 11.27 25.73
CA GLY A 807 23.99 10.39 25.40
C GLY A 807 23.96 9.83 23.97
N THR A 808 22.79 9.79 23.33
CA THR A 808 22.60 9.36 21.94
C THR A 808 22.75 10.49 20.92
N LYS A 809 23.06 11.71 21.40
CA LYS A 809 23.28 12.92 20.58
C LYS A 809 22.00 13.43 19.91
N LYS A 810 20.83 13.22 20.52
CA LYS A 810 19.55 13.82 20.12
C LYS A 810 18.85 14.48 21.32
N GLY A 811 17.83 15.30 21.07
CA GLY A 811 17.04 15.92 22.14
C GLY A 811 16.00 16.89 21.60
N GLN A 812 15.02 17.23 22.43
CA GLN A 812 14.01 18.24 22.08
C GLN A 812 13.58 19.06 23.30
N LYS A 813 13.02 20.25 23.05
CA LYS A 813 12.40 21.10 24.07
C LYS A 813 11.36 22.01 23.42
N VAL A 814 10.13 22.03 23.94
CA VAL A 814 9.05 22.94 23.54
C VAL A 814 8.85 23.98 24.65
N ILE A 815 8.72 25.24 24.27
CA ILE A 815 8.70 26.38 25.19
C ILE A 815 7.58 27.31 24.72
N GLU A 816 6.62 27.62 25.59
CA GLU A 816 5.65 28.68 25.33
C GLU A 816 6.34 30.03 25.52
N VAL A 817 6.16 30.94 24.57
CA VAL A 817 6.73 32.29 24.58
C VAL A 817 5.62 33.32 24.36
N GLU A 818 5.90 34.58 24.69
CA GLU A 818 4.93 35.66 24.47
C GLU A 818 4.65 35.82 22.96
N ALA A 819 3.37 35.82 22.59
CA ALA A 819 2.96 36.06 21.21
C ALA A 819 3.16 37.52 20.85
N ASP A 820 3.77 37.79 19.70
CA ASP A 820 3.93 39.16 19.19
C ASP A 820 2.57 39.69 18.71
N SER A 821 1.94 40.53 19.53
CA SER A 821 0.66 41.17 19.22
C SER A 821 0.79 42.37 18.30
N SER A 822 1.99 42.94 18.10
CA SER A 822 2.17 44.13 17.27
C SER A 822 2.21 43.77 15.78
N ARG A 823 2.68 42.57 15.46
CA ARG A 823 2.81 42.02 14.09
C ARG A 823 1.83 40.89 13.76
N ILE A 824 0.78 40.72 14.55
CA ILE A 824 -0.26 39.72 14.29
C ILE A 824 -1.13 40.10 13.08
N LEU A 825 -1.48 39.11 12.27
CA LEU A 825 -2.46 39.24 11.20
C LEU A 825 -3.23 37.93 11.12
N GLY A 826 -4.55 38.01 10.93
CA GLY A 826 -5.37 36.84 10.63
C GLY A 826 -6.86 37.14 10.64
N PHE A 827 -7.66 36.11 10.37
CA PHE A 827 -9.11 36.19 10.30
C PHE A 827 -9.72 35.93 11.68
N LYS A 828 -10.70 36.73 12.09
CA LYS A 828 -11.28 36.63 13.44
C LYS A 828 -12.30 35.49 13.58
N ASP A 829 -13.17 35.36 12.58
CA ASP A 829 -14.36 34.49 12.62
C ASP A 829 -14.36 33.45 11.48
N LEU A 830 -13.24 33.32 10.75
CA LEU A 830 -13.10 32.40 9.61
C LEU A 830 -11.93 31.46 9.81
N LYS A 831 -12.08 30.20 9.39
CA LYS A 831 -11.01 29.20 9.40
C LYS A 831 -10.69 28.75 7.98
N ASN A 832 -9.45 28.30 7.77
CA ASN A 832 -9.05 27.72 6.49
C ASN A 832 -9.86 26.45 6.19
N ASN A 833 -10.34 26.35 4.96
CA ASN A 833 -11.29 25.37 4.44
C ASN A 833 -12.63 25.33 5.19
N GLN A 834 -13.03 26.43 5.81
CA GLN A 834 -14.38 26.53 6.35
C GLN A 834 -15.39 26.42 5.21
N GLU A 835 -16.30 25.45 5.30
CA GLU A 835 -17.41 25.33 4.38
C GLU A 835 -18.54 26.29 4.76
N ILE A 836 -19.08 26.99 3.76
CA ILE A 836 -20.29 27.79 3.88
C ILE A 836 -21.31 27.33 2.84
N PRO A 837 -22.63 27.34 3.14
CA PRO A 837 -23.63 26.93 2.17
C PRO A 837 -23.51 27.73 0.86
N LYS A 838 -23.63 27.05 -0.28
CA LYS A 838 -23.62 27.70 -1.58
C LYS A 838 -24.76 28.73 -1.69
N GLY A 839 -24.44 29.92 -2.20
CA GLY A 839 -25.35 31.07 -2.25
C GLY A 839 -25.38 31.93 -0.98
N SER A 840 -24.56 31.61 0.04
CA SER A 840 -24.46 32.44 1.25
C SER A 840 -23.76 33.77 0.99
N ASP A 841 -24.05 34.77 1.82
CA ASP A 841 -23.23 35.98 1.94
C ASP A 841 -22.20 35.78 3.07
N LEU A 842 -21.00 36.34 2.88
CA LEU A 842 -19.88 36.21 3.80
C LEU A 842 -19.49 37.56 4.40
N THR A 843 -19.25 37.60 5.72
CA THR A 843 -18.63 38.75 6.39
C THR A 843 -17.19 38.38 6.78
N VAL A 844 -16.24 39.22 6.39
CA VAL A 844 -14.81 39.02 6.68
C VAL A 844 -14.34 40.02 7.73
N LYS A 845 -13.82 39.52 8.85
CA LYS A 845 -13.20 40.33 9.91
C LYS A 845 -11.74 39.95 10.08
N ALA A 846 -10.87 40.95 10.16
CA ALA A 846 -9.45 40.77 10.39
C ALA A 846 -9.03 41.21 11.81
N ILE A 847 -8.07 40.49 12.37
CA ILE A 847 -7.22 40.93 13.48
C ILE A 847 -5.94 41.47 12.86
N VAL A 848 -5.64 42.73 13.12
CA VAL A 848 -4.49 43.44 12.57
C VAL A 848 -3.71 44.06 13.72
N GLY A 849 -2.42 43.70 13.82
CA GLY A 849 -1.51 44.16 14.86
C GLY A 849 -1.23 45.67 14.78
N THR A 850 -0.76 46.22 15.90
CA THR A 850 -0.59 47.68 16.07
C THR A 850 0.48 48.30 15.19
N ASP A 851 1.39 47.52 14.61
CA ASP A 851 2.45 48.03 13.75
C ASP A 851 1.98 48.27 12.30
N PHE A 852 0.84 47.71 11.91
CA PHE A 852 0.27 47.92 10.59
C PHE A 852 -0.58 49.18 10.55
N THR A 853 -0.39 49.98 9.50
CA THR A 853 -1.13 51.23 9.27
C THR A 853 -2.35 51.03 8.38
N GLU A 854 -2.38 49.96 7.59
CA GLU A 854 -3.51 49.62 6.72
C GLU A 854 -3.60 48.11 6.50
N ALA A 855 -4.82 47.65 6.18
CA ALA A 855 -5.07 46.28 5.74
C ALA A 855 -6.03 46.27 4.53
N THR A 856 -5.72 45.45 3.54
CA THR A 856 -6.47 45.30 2.30
C THR A 856 -6.97 43.87 2.19
N LEU A 857 -8.26 43.68 1.88
CA LEU A 857 -8.82 42.36 1.62
C LEU A 857 -8.86 42.11 0.11
N PHE A 858 -8.53 40.88 -0.26
CA PHE A 858 -8.64 40.34 -1.60
C PHE A 858 -9.49 39.07 -1.57
N ILE A 859 -10.34 38.90 -2.59
CA ILE A 859 -11.16 37.71 -2.82
C ILE A 859 -10.84 37.19 -4.22
N ASN A 860 -10.29 35.98 -4.33
CA ASN A 860 -9.81 35.41 -5.60
C ASN A 860 -8.90 36.40 -6.36
N ASP A 861 -7.95 37.00 -5.63
CA ASP A 861 -7.02 38.04 -6.08
C ASP A 861 -7.66 39.37 -6.52
N VAL A 862 -8.99 39.52 -6.41
CA VAL A 862 -9.68 40.80 -6.60
C VAL A 862 -9.57 41.62 -5.33
N ASN A 863 -8.96 42.80 -5.39
CA ASN A 863 -8.91 43.75 -4.28
C ASN A 863 -10.33 44.29 -3.99
N VAL A 864 -10.87 43.97 -2.82
CA VAL A 864 -12.23 44.40 -2.39
C VAL A 864 -12.21 45.61 -1.45
N GLY A 865 -11.04 46.19 -1.18
CA GLY A 865 -10.88 47.48 -0.53
C GLY A 865 -9.92 47.49 0.67
N THR A 866 -9.26 48.64 0.86
CA THR A 866 -8.32 48.91 1.96
C THR A 866 -9.00 49.65 3.12
N LYS A 867 -8.62 49.30 4.34
CA LYS A 867 -9.01 49.99 5.59
C LYS A 867 -7.74 50.46 6.31
N THR A 868 -7.77 51.67 6.88
CA THR A 868 -6.63 52.30 7.57
C THR A 868 -6.84 52.42 9.09
N ALA A 869 -7.97 51.93 9.61
CA ALA A 869 -8.29 51.94 11.04
C ALA A 869 -9.27 50.81 11.38
N ALA A 870 -9.21 50.33 12.63
CA ALA A 870 -10.14 49.33 13.15
C ALA A 870 -11.58 49.89 13.33
N PRO A 871 -12.63 49.06 13.19
CA PRO A 871 -12.61 47.62 12.92
C PRO A 871 -12.28 47.30 11.45
N PHE A 872 -11.42 46.32 11.23
CA PHE A 872 -11.09 45.79 9.91
C PHE A 872 -12.14 44.76 9.49
N GLU A 873 -13.29 45.24 9.03
CA GLU A 873 -14.45 44.43 8.66
C GLU A 873 -14.96 44.80 7.25
N TRP A 874 -15.24 43.76 6.45
CA TRP A 874 -15.78 43.83 5.09
C TRP A 874 -17.07 43.00 5.03
N LEU A 875 -18.17 43.65 4.64
CA LEU A 875 -19.50 43.05 4.53
C LEU A 875 -20.27 43.72 3.37
N SER A 876 -21.24 43.00 2.80
CA SER A 876 -22.12 43.51 1.74
C SER A 876 -21.38 44.00 0.48
N ILE A 877 -20.28 43.34 0.14
CA ILE A 877 -19.48 43.59 -1.07
C ILE A 877 -19.84 42.52 -2.11
N PRO A 878 -19.98 42.83 -3.42
CA PRO A 878 -20.41 41.86 -4.43
C PRO A 878 -19.65 40.53 -4.42
N GLU A 879 -18.32 40.57 -4.26
CA GLU A 879 -17.43 39.41 -4.20
C GLU A 879 -17.62 38.54 -2.94
N LEU A 880 -18.32 39.07 -1.92
CA LEU A 880 -18.69 38.37 -0.70
C LEU A 880 -20.18 38.02 -0.64
N THR A 881 -20.94 38.25 -1.70
CA THR A 881 -22.37 37.92 -1.77
C THR A 881 -22.64 36.76 -2.72
N ASN A 882 -23.63 35.94 -2.40
CA ASN A 882 -24.04 34.80 -3.21
C ASN A 882 -22.86 33.88 -3.62
N MET A 883 -22.16 33.33 -2.62
CA MET A 883 -20.95 32.53 -2.81
C MET A 883 -21.26 31.22 -3.55
N THR A 884 -20.95 31.12 -4.85
CA THR A 884 -21.26 29.97 -5.72
C THR A 884 -20.05 29.15 -6.17
N GLU A 885 -18.84 29.70 -6.13
CA GLU A 885 -17.62 28.99 -6.54
C GLU A 885 -17.24 27.89 -5.55
N PRO A 886 -16.67 26.75 -6.00
CA PRO A 886 -16.30 25.64 -5.11
C PRO A 886 -15.32 26.08 -4.01
N ALA A 887 -14.49 27.07 -4.29
CA ALA A 887 -13.58 27.66 -3.33
C ALA A 887 -13.40 29.17 -3.57
N TYR A 888 -13.21 29.90 -2.48
CA TYR A 888 -12.88 31.32 -2.46
C TYR A 888 -11.58 31.50 -1.68
N LEU A 889 -10.55 32.08 -2.32
CA LEU A 889 -9.33 32.49 -1.66
C LEU A 889 -9.51 33.87 -1.06
N LEU A 890 -9.58 33.95 0.26
CA LEU A 890 -9.56 35.20 1.00
C LEU A 890 -8.11 35.51 1.37
N LYS A 891 -7.63 36.71 1.05
CA LYS A 891 -6.29 37.19 1.44
C LYS A 891 -6.39 38.58 2.05
N ILE A 892 -5.86 38.76 3.26
CA ILE A 892 -5.64 40.05 3.89
C ILE A 892 -4.16 40.40 3.72
N GLU A 893 -3.86 41.58 3.19
CA GLU A 893 -2.51 42.15 3.18
C GLU A 893 -2.47 43.35 4.14
N ALA A 894 -1.63 43.30 5.16
CA ALA A 894 -1.40 44.41 6.08
C ALA A 894 -0.03 45.04 5.82
N LYS A 895 0.02 46.37 5.80
CA LYS A 895 1.22 47.14 5.51
C LYS A 895 1.61 48.01 6.69
N ASP A 896 2.88 47.98 7.08
CA ASP A 896 3.43 48.84 8.14
C ASP A 896 3.91 50.20 7.62
N ALA A 897 4.31 51.08 8.55
CA ALA A 897 4.76 52.43 8.23
C ALA A 897 6.06 52.47 7.39
N GLN A 898 6.83 51.38 7.36
CA GLN A 898 8.05 51.23 6.55
C GLN A 898 7.74 50.65 5.17
N GLY A 899 6.49 50.24 4.94
CA GLY A 899 6.02 49.68 3.69
C GLY A 899 6.20 48.17 3.58
N ASN A 900 6.58 47.47 4.65
CA ASN A 900 6.63 46.01 4.62
C ASN A 900 5.20 45.45 4.67
N ILE A 901 4.96 44.41 3.88
CA ILE A 901 3.66 43.76 3.77
C ILE A 901 3.73 42.41 4.48
N GLU A 902 2.73 42.12 5.30
CA GLU A 902 2.42 40.78 5.77
C GLU A 902 1.07 40.38 5.19
N GLU A 903 0.99 39.16 4.67
CA GLU A 903 -0.26 38.62 4.15
C GLU A 903 -0.80 37.50 5.04
N ARG A 904 -2.11 37.29 5.03
CA ARG A 904 -2.77 36.09 5.54
C ARG A 904 -3.82 35.67 4.57
N ALA A 905 -3.82 34.39 4.24
CA ALA A 905 -4.76 33.81 3.32
C ALA A 905 -5.39 32.56 3.91
N LEU A 906 -6.67 32.40 3.64
CA LEU A 906 -7.40 31.18 3.88
C LEU A 906 -8.35 30.93 2.71
N THR A 907 -8.70 29.66 2.52
CA THR A 907 -9.73 29.25 1.58
C THR A 907 -11.03 29.07 2.34
N VAL A 908 -12.11 29.64 1.82
CA VAL A 908 -13.48 29.30 2.21
C VAL A 908 -14.04 28.40 1.12
N LEU A 909 -14.60 27.27 1.49
CA LEU A 909 -15.18 26.33 0.54
C LEU A 909 -16.69 26.55 0.47
N THR A 910 -17.27 26.27 -0.68
CA THR A 910 -18.68 25.91 -0.76
C THR A 910 -18.74 24.39 -0.94
N PRO A 911 -19.79 23.70 -0.47
CA PRO A 911 -19.90 22.26 -0.65
C PRO A 911 -19.67 21.88 -2.12
N ASN A 912 -18.67 21.02 -2.38
CA ASN A 912 -18.38 20.49 -3.72
C ASN A 912 -19.56 19.66 -4.26
N GLN A 913 -20.34 19.11 -3.33
CA GLN A 913 -21.53 18.32 -3.57
C GLN A 913 -22.68 18.84 -2.71
N TRP A 914 -23.89 18.89 -3.26
CA TRP A 914 -25.09 19.17 -2.47
C TRP A 914 -26.33 18.53 -3.09
N ALA A 915 -27.33 18.27 -2.25
CA ALA A 915 -28.57 17.63 -2.66
C ALA A 915 -29.29 18.38 -3.79
N TYR A 916 -29.77 17.65 -4.79
CA TYR A 916 -30.68 18.19 -5.80
C TYR A 916 -32.11 18.30 -5.24
N THR A 917 -32.33 19.35 -4.45
CA THR A 917 -33.64 19.72 -3.89
C THR A 917 -33.92 21.19 -4.15
N SER A 918 -35.19 21.62 -4.03
CA SER A 918 -35.57 23.01 -4.30
C SER A 918 -34.89 24.04 -3.40
N ASP A 919 -34.44 23.62 -2.21
CA ASP A 919 -33.73 24.44 -1.22
C ASP A 919 -32.28 23.99 -1.00
N ASN A 920 -31.76 23.08 -1.85
CA ASN A 920 -30.42 22.48 -1.77
C ASN A 920 -30.11 21.80 -0.42
N LYS A 921 -31.13 21.40 0.35
CA LYS A 921 -30.96 20.65 1.58
C LYS A 921 -31.00 19.13 1.34
N PRO A 922 -30.32 18.33 2.19
CA PRO A 922 -30.37 16.87 2.12
C PRO A 922 -31.79 16.30 1.99
N HIS A 923 -31.92 15.20 1.26
CA HIS A 923 -33.19 14.48 1.17
C HIS A 923 -33.54 13.86 2.53
N SER A 924 -34.52 14.40 3.24
CA SER A 924 -35.01 13.77 4.47
C SER A 924 -35.56 12.37 4.19
N ILE A 925 -35.14 11.38 4.98
CA ILE A 925 -35.63 9.99 4.91
C ILE A 925 -36.31 9.59 6.23
N PRO A 926 -37.35 8.72 6.23
CA PRO A 926 -37.86 7.92 5.10
C PRO A 926 -38.54 8.71 3.98
N LYS A 927 -38.18 8.46 2.72
CA LYS A 927 -38.77 9.12 1.54
C LYS A 927 -38.38 8.40 0.24
N LYS A 928 -39.26 8.50 -0.77
CA LYS A 928 -38.95 8.19 -2.18
C LYS A 928 -38.09 9.29 -2.81
N ILE A 929 -37.01 8.91 -3.47
CA ILE A 929 -36.06 9.78 -4.18
C ILE A 929 -35.94 9.27 -5.63
N GLU A 930 -35.98 10.18 -6.60
CA GLU A 930 -35.85 9.87 -8.03
C GLU A 930 -34.35 9.82 -8.40
N PHE A 931 -33.92 8.88 -9.24
CA PHE A 931 -32.49 8.68 -9.54
C PHE A 931 -31.88 9.86 -10.33
N GLU A 932 -32.66 10.54 -11.16
CA GLU A 932 -32.25 11.76 -11.86
C GLU A 932 -32.05 12.97 -10.93
N HIS A 933 -32.44 12.85 -9.66
CA HIS A 933 -32.18 13.82 -8.60
C HIS A 933 -30.90 13.49 -7.80
N TYR A 934 -29.91 12.84 -8.44
CA TYR A 934 -28.56 12.72 -7.89
C TYR A 934 -28.01 14.11 -7.53
N ASP A 935 -27.02 14.16 -6.66
CA ASP A 935 -26.51 15.42 -6.14
C ASP A 935 -25.99 16.33 -7.26
N GLN A 936 -25.94 17.61 -6.96
CA GLN A 936 -25.19 18.58 -7.74
C GLN A 936 -23.71 18.46 -7.34
N GLY A 937 -22.80 18.72 -8.28
CA GLY A 937 -21.36 18.67 -8.02
C GLY A 937 -20.53 18.32 -9.25
N GLY A 938 -21.17 17.79 -10.29
CA GLY A 938 -20.52 17.42 -11.55
C GLY A 938 -19.85 16.05 -11.51
N ILE A 939 -19.22 15.72 -12.64
CA ILE A 939 -18.49 14.47 -12.83
C ILE A 939 -17.33 14.34 -11.84
N ASP A 940 -17.06 13.12 -11.37
CA ASP A 940 -16.08 12.75 -10.33
C ASP A 940 -16.39 13.23 -8.90
N ILE A 941 -17.47 14.00 -8.72
CA ILE A 941 -17.94 14.47 -7.41
C ILE A 941 -19.28 13.84 -7.07
N ALA A 942 -20.36 14.21 -7.76
CA ALA A 942 -21.71 13.72 -7.47
C ALA A 942 -22.14 12.52 -8.33
N TYR A 943 -21.46 12.30 -9.45
CA TYR A 943 -21.65 11.14 -10.32
C TYR A 943 -20.38 10.84 -11.14
N TRP A 944 -20.33 9.65 -11.73
CA TRP A 944 -19.42 9.33 -12.83
C TRP A 944 -20.21 8.69 -13.96
N ASP A 945 -20.17 9.34 -15.12
CA ASP A 945 -20.74 8.85 -16.38
C ASP A 945 -19.62 8.69 -17.40
N LYS A 946 -19.53 7.50 -18.01
CA LYS A 946 -18.39 7.15 -18.87
C LYS A 946 -18.54 7.71 -20.28
N LYS A 947 -19.78 7.93 -20.72
CA LYS A 947 -20.10 8.53 -22.02
C LYS A 947 -20.04 10.05 -21.93
N ASN A 948 -20.30 10.58 -20.74
CA ASN A 948 -20.26 12.01 -20.42
C ASN A 948 -21.17 12.81 -21.35
N GLN A 949 -22.44 12.39 -21.44
CA GLN A 949 -23.44 12.96 -22.33
C GLN A 949 -24.81 12.89 -21.65
N ASN A 950 -25.56 14.00 -21.70
CA ASN A 950 -26.98 13.99 -21.36
C ASN A 950 -27.79 14.44 -22.58
N SER A 951 -28.75 13.60 -22.99
CA SER A 951 -29.61 13.87 -24.15
C SER A 951 -30.98 14.44 -23.76
N SER A 952 -31.19 14.72 -22.47
CA SER A 952 -32.42 15.27 -21.91
C SER A 952 -32.40 16.80 -21.82
N SER A 953 -33.57 17.43 -21.78
CA SER A 953 -33.71 18.84 -21.37
C SER A 953 -33.65 19.01 -19.85
N PHE A 954 -33.75 17.91 -19.10
CA PHE A 954 -33.59 17.90 -17.66
C PHE A 954 -32.11 17.85 -17.30
N ARG A 955 -31.66 18.80 -16.47
CA ARG A 955 -30.25 19.01 -16.09
C ARG A 955 -29.30 19.04 -17.30
N PRO A 956 -29.50 19.97 -18.25
CA PRO A 956 -28.74 20.00 -19.50
C PRO A 956 -27.24 20.33 -19.33
N ASN A 957 -26.84 20.76 -18.14
CA ASN A 957 -25.44 21.07 -17.78
C ASN A 957 -24.73 19.89 -17.10
N GLU A 958 -25.43 18.79 -16.88
CA GLU A 958 -24.90 17.57 -16.26
C GLU A 958 -24.85 16.45 -17.30
N MET A 959 -24.06 15.42 -17.03
CA MET A 959 -23.60 14.49 -18.06
C MET A 959 -24.07 13.05 -17.85
N VAL A 960 -24.95 12.81 -16.89
CA VAL A 960 -25.63 11.51 -16.71
C VAL A 960 -26.61 11.29 -17.84
N ASP A 961 -26.59 10.11 -18.45
CA ASP A 961 -27.54 9.70 -19.49
C ASP A 961 -28.99 9.59 -18.93
N ILE A 962 -29.80 10.64 -19.13
CA ILE A 962 -31.22 10.70 -18.71
C ILE A 962 -32.14 10.57 -19.92
N SER A 963 -33.27 9.89 -19.75
CA SER A 963 -34.33 9.80 -20.76
C SER A 963 -34.83 11.16 -21.22
N SER A 964 -35.36 11.21 -22.45
CA SER A 964 -35.83 12.46 -23.06
C SER A 964 -37.01 13.12 -22.32
N ASN A 965 -37.78 12.35 -21.54
CA ASN A 965 -38.81 12.88 -20.64
C ASN A 965 -38.26 13.34 -19.28
N GLY A 966 -36.97 13.14 -19.00
CA GLY A 966 -36.30 13.63 -17.80
C GLY A 966 -36.60 12.86 -16.52
N GLN A 967 -36.96 11.57 -16.61
CA GLN A 967 -37.49 10.79 -15.47
C GLN A 967 -36.73 9.50 -15.17
N ILE A 968 -35.79 9.09 -16.04
CA ILE A 968 -35.17 7.77 -15.95
C ILE A 968 -33.68 7.93 -16.25
N VAL A 969 -32.84 7.41 -15.37
CA VAL A 969 -31.42 7.18 -15.66
C VAL A 969 -31.30 5.92 -16.51
N ARG A 970 -30.68 6.05 -17.67
CA ARG A 970 -30.66 5.01 -18.72
C ARG A 970 -29.29 4.94 -19.37
N ASP A 971 -29.15 4.01 -20.31
CA ASP A 971 -27.93 3.85 -21.12
C ASP A 971 -26.64 3.62 -20.28
N ILE A 972 -26.80 3.19 -19.03
CA ILE A 972 -25.78 2.88 -18.03
C ILE A 972 -24.66 2.00 -18.59
N LYS A 973 -23.41 2.30 -18.20
CA LYS A 973 -22.19 1.51 -18.45
C LYS A 973 -21.62 0.95 -17.15
N SER A 974 -20.86 -0.14 -17.30
CA SER A 974 -20.11 -0.74 -16.20
C SER A 974 -19.10 0.25 -15.60
N GLY A 975 -19.22 0.43 -14.29
CA GLY A 975 -18.34 1.26 -13.45
C GLY A 975 -18.81 2.70 -13.24
N GLU A 976 -20.02 3.05 -13.67
CA GLU A 976 -20.66 4.34 -13.38
C GLU A 976 -21.19 4.39 -11.95
N TRP A 977 -21.44 5.58 -11.41
CA TRP A 977 -22.00 5.74 -10.08
C TRP A 977 -22.75 7.07 -9.92
N LEU A 978 -23.69 7.10 -8.98
CA LEU A 978 -24.52 8.26 -8.62
C LEU A 978 -24.57 8.42 -7.10
N GLU A 979 -24.57 9.66 -6.61
CA GLU A 979 -24.64 9.97 -5.18
C GLU A 979 -25.83 10.86 -4.80
N PHE A 980 -26.26 10.71 -3.55
CA PHE A 980 -27.41 11.40 -2.97
C PHE A 980 -27.12 11.80 -1.52
N THR A 981 -27.21 13.08 -1.20
CA THR A 981 -27.09 13.57 0.18
C THR A 981 -28.45 13.41 0.87
N ILE A 982 -28.51 12.52 1.87
CA ILE A 982 -29.71 12.18 2.64
C ILE A 982 -29.60 12.67 4.08
N ASP A 983 -30.74 12.92 4.74
CA ASP A 983 -30.81 13.25 6.17
C ASP A 983 -31.76 12.28 6.88
N ALA A 984 -31.20 11.43 7.73
CA ALA A 984 -31.91 10.47 8.54
C ALA A 984 -32.32 11.10 9.87
N ALA A 985 -33.62 11.37 10.04
CA ALA A 985 -34.13 12.00 11.26
C ALA A 985 -33.91 11.15 12.52
N GLN A 986 -33.77 9.82 12.40
CA GLN A 986 -33.64 8.88 13.51
C GLN A 986 -32.74 7.71 13.10
N SER A 987 -31.87 7.25 14.01
CA SER A 987 -31.07 6.05 13.77
C SER A 987 -31.96 4.81 13.69
N GLY A 988 -31.72 3.96 12.70
CA GLY A 988 -32.71 2.98 12.29
C GLY A 988 -32.18 1.96 11.31
N ASN A 989 -32.81 0.80 11.26
CA ASN A 989 -32.71 -0.10 10.13
C ASN A 989 -33.66 0.40 9.03
N TYR A 990 -33.12 0.71 7.86
CA TYR A 990 -33.85 1.18 6.70
C TYR A 990 -33.86 0.10 5.61
N GLU A 991 -35.06 -0.25 5.14
CA GLU A 991 -35.26 -1.09 3.96
C GLU A 991 -35.14 -0.23 2.69
N LEU A 992 -34.37 -0.72 1.72
CA LEU A 992 -34.16 -0.08 0.43
C LEU A 992 -34.98 -0.79 -0.66
N GLU A 993 -35.93 -0.07 -1.24
CA GLU A 993 -36.64 -0.46 -2.46
C GLU A 993 -36.09 0.30 -3.66
N VAL A 994 -35.94 -0.38 -4.79
CA VAL A 994 -35.49 0.21 -6.06
C VAL A 994 -36.50 -0.09 -7.16
N THR A 995 -36.89 0.95 -7.90
CA THR A 995 -37.71 0.87 -9.11
C THR A 995 -36.82 0.88 -10.34
N HIS A 996 -36.79 -0.23 -11.08
CA HIS A 996 -35.89 -0.43 -12.22
C HIS A 996 -36.54 -1.19 -13.38
N GLN A 997 -35.86 -1.21 -14.52
CA GLN A 997 -36.13 -2.12 -15.63
C GLN A 997 -34.86 -2.85 -16.04
N THR A 998 -34.86 -4.19 -16.01
CA THR A 998 -33.68 -5.00 -16.39
C THR A 998 -33.99 -5.85 -17.63
N ARG A 999 -33.20 -5.70 -18.70
CA ARG A 999 -33.50 -6.26 -20.03
C ARG A 999 -32.58 -7.38 -20.48
N ARG A 1000 -31.45 -7.59 -19.81
CA ARG A 1000 -30.40 -8.53 -20.24
C ARG A 1000 -30.51 -9.88 -19.54
N SER A 1001 -30.18 -10.94 -20.28
CA SER A 1001 -30.08 -12.33 -19.82
C SER A 1001 -28.78 -12.97 -20.37
N PRO A 1002 -28.07 -13.83 -19.62
CA PRO A 1002 -28.35 -14.27 -18.24
C PRO A 1002 -28.23 -13.12 -17.22
N SER A 1003 -28.72 -13.35 -15.99
CA SER A 1003 -28.64 -12.40 -14.87
C SER A 1003 -27.21 -11.97 -14.60
N PHE A 1004 -27.02 -10.74 -14.16
CA PHE A 1004 -25.72 -10.09 -13.99
C PHE A 1004 -25.80 -9.11 -12.82
N LYS A 1005 -24.65 -8.71 -12.28
CA LYS A 1005 -24.57 -7.81 -11.12
C LYS A 1005 -24.80 -6.37 -11.56
N GLN A 1006 -25.57 -5.61 -10.79
CA GLN A 1006 -26.08 -4.29 -11.21
C GLN A 1006 -25.76 -3.19 -10.21
N LEU A 1007 -26.00 -3.40 -8.91
CA LEU A 1007 -25.85 -2.34 -7.91
C LEU A 1007 -24.91 -2.71 -6.75
N THR A 1008 -24.23 -1.70 -6.22
CA THR A 1008 -23.61 -1.71 -4.88
C THR A 1008 -23.97 -0.40 -4.19
N VAL A 1009 -24.41 -0.46 -2.94
CA VAL A 1009 -24.91 0.67 -2.16
C VAL A 1009 -23.98 0.91 -0.97
N SER A 1010 -23.51 2.15 -0.80
CA SER A 1010 -22.46 2.50 0.17
C SER A 1010 -22.58 3.93 0.67
N PHE A 1011 -21.98 4.21 1.83
CA PHE A 1011 -21.53 5.55 2.23
C PHE A 1011 -20.03 5.65 1.95
N PRO A 1012 -19.61 6.27 0.83
CA PRO A 1012 -18.21 6.29 0.42
C PRO A 1012 -17.34 7.11 1.37
N ASP A 1013 -17.85 8.24 1.88
CA ASP A 1013 -17.13 9.13 2.80
C ASP A 1013 -16.88 8.50 4.17
N GLU A 1014 -17.75 7.57 4.56
CA GLU A 1014 -17.66 6.81 5.81
C GLU A 1014 -16.96 5.46 5.60
N ASN A 1015 -16.59 5.13 4.36
CA ASN A 1015 -16.00 3.84 3.96
C ASN A 1015 -16.88 2.63 4.36
N ILE A 1016 -18.20 2.77 4.26
CA ILE A 1016 -19.18 1.72 4.59
C ILE A 1016 -19.83 1.21 3.30
N THR A 1017 -19.83 -0.10 3.09
CA THR A 1017 -20.61 -0.75 2.02
C THR A 1017 -21.74 -1.56 2.65
N PHE A 1018 -22.98 -1.22 2.33
CA PHE A 1018 -24.16 -1.88 2.87
C PHE A 1018 -24.57 -3.09 2.05
N LEU A 1019 -24.74 -2.89 0.75
CA LEU A 1019 -25.22 -3.90 -0.20
C LEU A 1019 -24.21 -4.02 -1.32
N ASN A 1020 -23.78 -5.24 -1.67
CA ASN A 1020 -22.78 -5.47 -2.70
C ASN A 1020 -23.27 -6.47 -3.75
N ASP A 1021 -22.86 -6.26 -5.00
CA ASP A 1021 -23.12 -7.18 -6.12
C ASP A 1021 -24.61 -7.56 -6.33
N ILE A 1022 -25.52 -6.62 -6.08
CA ILE A 1022 -26.97 -6.85 -6.18
C ILE A 1022 -27.36 -7.19 -7.62
N VAL A 1023 -28.12 -8.27 -7.77
CA VAL A 1023 -28.72 -8.73 -9.04
C VAL A 1023 -30.21 -8.42 -8.98
N LEU A 1024 -30.67 -7.55 -9.87
CA LEU A 1024 -32.07 -7.15 -9.97
C LEU A 1024 -32.86 -8.13 -10.84
N THR A 1025 -34.16 -8.24 -10.60
CA THR A 1025 -35.04 -9.15 -11.32
C THR A 1025 -35.16 -8.75 -12.81
N ASN A 1026 -35.00 -9.70 -13.73
CA ASN A 1026 -35.21 -9.41 -15.16
C ASN A 1026 -36.69 -9.13 -15.45
N THR A 1027 -37.01 -7.93 -15.93
CA THR A 1027 -38.39 -7.47 -16.22
C THR A 1027 -38.72 -7.40 -17.72
N GLY A 1028 -37.72 -7.61 -18.59
CA GLY A 1028 -37.84 -7.37 -20.03
C GLY A 1028 -38.06 -5.88 -20.38
N SER A 1029 -38.47 -5.60 -21.61
CA SER A 1029 -38.57 -4.22 -22.13
C SER A 1029 -39.91 -3.52 -21.83
N GLY A 1030 -40.82 -4.12 -21.07
CA GLY A 1030 -42.23 -3.69 -21.01
C GLY A 1030 -42.69 -3.02 -19.71
N LYS A 1031 -42.06 -3.29 -18.57
CA LYS A 1031 -42.51 -2.76 -17.26
C LYS A 1031 -41.32 -2.48 -16.33
N TYR A 1032 -41.45 -1.43 -15.53
CA TYR A 1032 -40.62 -1.21 -14.35
C TYR A 1032 -41.14 -2.05 -13.18
N LEU A 1033 -40.22 -2.52 -12.35
CA LEU A 1033 -40.51 -3.28 -11.13
C LEU A 1033 -39.89 -2.51 -9.95
N THR A 1034 -40.68 -2.31 -8.90
CA THR A 1034 -40.18 -1.93 -7.59
C THR A 1034 -39.98 -3.20 -6.77
N GLU A 1035 -38.75 -3.44 -6.31
CA GLU A 1035 -38.46 -4.55 -5.41
C GLU A 1035 -37.50 -4.14 -4.29
N THR A 1036 -37.65 -4.78 -3.14
CA THR A 1036 -36.71 -4.65 -2.01
C THR A 1036 -35.40 -5.34 -2.37
N ILE A 1037 -34.30 -4.60 -2.27
CA ILE A 1037 -32.96 -5.13 -2.58
C ILE A 1037 -32.08 -5.37 -1.35
N GLY A 1038 -32.52 -4.92 -0.18
CA GLY A 1038 -31.89 -5.17 1.11
C GLY A 1038 -32.31 -4.15 2.18
N ASP A 1039 -31.84 -4.33 3.39
CA ASP A 1039 -32.00 -3.43 4.53
C ASP A 1039 -30.66 -3.22 5.24
N PHE A 1040 -30.47 -2.04 5.82
CA PHE A 1040 -29.24 -1.68 6.51
C PHE A 1040 -29.44 -0.57 7.54
N ASP A 1041 -28.55 -0.52 8.52
CA ASP A 1041 -28.62 0.48 9.59
C ASP A 1041 -28.02 1.81 9.13
N ILE A 1042 -28.73 2.90 9.41
CA ILE A 1042 -28.33 4.28 9.17
C ILE A 1042 -28.39 5.01 10.51
N GLU A 1043 -27.34 5.75 10.83
CA GLU A 1043 -27.33 6.62 12.02
C GLU A 1043 -28.21 7.86 11.81
N ALA A 1044 -28.44 8.64 12.87
CA ALA A 1044 -29.23 9.87 12.72
C ALA A 1044 -28.27 10.97 12.24
N GLY A 1045 -28.63 11.67 11.18
CA GLY A 1045 -27.78 12.71 10.61
C GLY A 1045 -27.75 12.69 9.09
N THR A 1046 -26.87 13.54 8.55
CA THR A 1046 -26.65 13.68 7.12
C THR A 1046 -25.62 12.68 6.63
N HIS A 1047 -25.91 11.98 5.53
CA HIS A 1047 -25.03 10.99 4.91
C HIS A 1047 -25.01 11.14 3.38
N VAL A 1048 -23.93 10.71 2.72
CA VAL A 1048 -23.85 10.63 1.25
C VAL A 1048 -24.05 9.18 0.82
N LEU A 1049 -25.19 8.89 0.19
CA LEU A 1049 -25.55 7.57 -0.32
C LEU A 1049 -25.09 7.40 -1.77
N ARG A 1050 -24.20 6.45 -2.04
CA ARG A 1050 -23.73 6.11 -3.39
C ARG A 1050 -24.35 4.81 -3.91
N PHE A 1051 -24.82 4.86 -5.15
CA PHE A 1051 -25.14 3.69 -5.98
C PHE A 1051 -24.06 3.49 -7.04
N ASN A 1052 -23.25 2.43 -6.91
CA ASN A 1052 -22.34 2.00 -7.96
C ASN A 1052 -23.07 1.08 -8.95
N LEU A 1053 -22.93 1.40 -10.24
CA LEU A 1053 -23.57 0.74 -11.37
C LEU A 1053 -22.58 -0.23 -12.02
N LEU A 1054 -22.72 -1.52 -11.70
CA LEU A 1054 -21.69 -2.53 -11.94
C LEU A 1054 -21.60 -3.01 -13.39
N ASP A 1055 -22.70 -2.94 -14.16
CA ASP A 1055 -22.78 -3.45 -15.53
C ASP A 1055 -23.84 -2.65 -16.33
N TYR A 1056 -24.11 -3.03 -17.58
CA TYR A 1056 -25.08 -2.38 -18.47
C TYR A 1056 -26.28 -3.29 -18.77
N GLY A 1057 -27.38 -2.68 -19.22
CA GLY A 1057 -28.58 -3.39 -19.67
C GLY A 1057 -29.79 -3.26 -18.74
N PHE A 1058 -29.78 -2.28 -17.85
CA PHE A 1058 -30.89 -1.88 -17.00
C PHE A 1058 -31.04 -0.34 -16.98
N ASP A 1059 -32.21 0.13 -16.56
CA ASP A 1059 -32.54 1.54 -16.33
C ASP A 1059 -33.06 1.70 -14.89
N LEU A 1060 -32.89 2.90 -14.31
CA LEU A 1060 -33.28 3.24 -12.95
C LEU A 1060 -34.25 4.42 -12.96
N ASP A 1061 -35.34 4.31 -12.20
CA ASP A 1061 -36.35 5.36 -12.02
C ASP A 1061 -36.22 5.99 -10.63
N SER A 1062 -36.41 5.19 -9.58
CA SER A 1062 -36.43 5.69 -8.21
C SER A 1062 -35.95 4.70 -7.17
N PHE A 1063 -35.67 5.19 -5.97
CA PHE A 1063 -35.47 4.37 -4.78
C PHE A 1063 -36.21 4.96 -3.57
N GLU A 1064 -36.51 4.13 -2.58
CA GLU A 1064 -37.13 4.55 -1.33
C GLU A 1064 -36.45 3.86 -0.14
N LEU A 1065 -36.05 4.66 0.84
CA LEU A 1065 -35.56 4.18 2.13
C LEU A 1065 -36.70 4.21 3.15
N LYS A 1066 -37.13 3.05 3.64
CA LYS A 1066 -38.23 2.88 4.60
C LYS A 1066 -37.69 2.46 5.96
N LEU A 1067 -37.91 3.27 6.99
CA LEU A 1067 -37.54 2.92 8.35
C LEU A 1067 -38.34 1.69 8.81
N LYS A 1068 -37.67 0.55 8.99
CA LYS A 1068 -38.25 -0.72 9.48
C LYS A 1068 -38.34 -0.75 10.99
N THR A 1069 -37.21 -0.49 11.63
CA THR A 1069 -37.06 -0.54 13.09
C THR A 1069 -36.09 0.53 13.54
N LEU A 1070 -36.32 1.11 14.72
CA LEU A 1070 -35.36 2.04 15.32
C LEU A 1070 -34.14 1.24 15.80
N SER A 1071 -32.95 1.68 15.40
CA SER A 1071 -31.71 1.10 15.88
C SER A 1071 -31.34 1.85 17.16
N ILE A 1072 -31.11 1.10 18.23
CA ILE A 1072 -30.63 1.67 19.48
C ILE A 1072 -29.11 1.61 19.36
N LEU A 1073 -28.46 2.78 19.19
CA LEU A 1073 -27.00 2.97 19.24
C LEU A 1073 -26.30 1.88 20.06
N ASP A 1074 -25.67 0.93 19.39
CA ASP A 1074 -24.83 -0.10 20.03
C ASP A 1074 -23.54 0.52 20.62
N ASP A 1075 -23.23 1.76 20.22
CA ASP A 1075 -22.09 2.56 20.68
C ASP A 1075 -22.20 3.08 22.14
N LEU A 1076 -23.21 2.63 22.89
CA LEU A 1076 -23.32 2.87 24.34
C LEU A 1076 -23.22 1.61 25.20
N LEU A 1077 -22.65 0.53 24.67
CA LEU A 1077 -22.24 -0.65 25.45
C LEU A 1077 -20.94 -0.41 26.25
N VAL A 1078 -20.90 0.68 27.01
CA VAL A 1078 -19.94 0.83 28.11
C VAL A 1078 -20.43 -0.02 29.29
N ASP A 1079 -19.75 -1.15 29.47
CA ASP A 1079 -19.55 -1.83 30.75
C ASP A 1079 -20.83 -2.32 31.47
N LYS A 1080 -21.45 -3.40 30.95
CA LYS A 1080 -22.58 -4.12 31.58
C LYS A 1080 -22.31 -4.55 33.03
N ALA A 1081 -21.04 -4.59 33.44
CA ALA A 1081 -20.61 -5.03 34.77
C ALA A 1081 -21.05 -4.07 35.90
N ARG A 1082 -21.26 -2.78 35.63
CA ARG A 1082 -21.43 -1.79 36.71
C ARG A 1082 -22.85 -1.62 37.26
N ILE A 1083 -23.89 -2.07 36.56
CA ILE A 1083 -25.28 -1.95 37.04
C ILE A 1083 -25.79 -3.35 37.37
N LEU A 1084 -26.14 -3.66 38.61
CA LEU A 1084 -26.84 -4.88 39.02
C LEU A 1084 -28.35 -4.64 39.07
N MET A 1085 -29.13 -5.56 38.50
CA MET A 1085 -30.60 -5.49 38.53
C MET A 1085 -31.22 -6.81 38.94
N TYR A 1086 -32.08 -6.78 39.95
CA TYR A 1086 -32.78 -7.97 40.41
C TYR A 1086 -34.13 -7.66 41.08
N PRO A 1087 -35.18 -8.47 40.83
CA PRO A 1087 -35.22 -9.49 39.76
C PRO A 1087 -35.21 -8.85 38.36
N ASN A 1088 -34.64 -9.52 37.38
CA ASN A 1088 -34.73 -9.15 35.96
C ASN A 1088 -34.81 -10.44 35.13
N PRO A 1089 -36.01 -10.84 34.64
CA PRO A 1089 -37.22 -10.03 34.54
C PRO A 1089 -37.91 -9.68 35.88
N ALA A 1090 -38.41 -8.45 36.02
CA ALA A 1090 -39.19 -7.95 37.16
C ALA A 1090 -40.71 -7.99 36.88
N SER A 1091 -41.54 -8.02 37.92
CA SER A 1091 -43.02 -7.95 37.78
C SER A 1091 -43.64 -6.79 38.53
N LYS A 1092 -43.29 -6.62 39.82
CA LYS A 1092 -43.79 -5.51 40.66
C LYS A 1092 -42.71 -4.52 41.09
N PHE A 1093 -41.50 -5.01 41.31
CA PHE A 1093 -40.37 -4.21 41.75
C PHE A 1093 -39.10 -4.66 41.02
N VAL A 1094 -38.22 -3.71 40.72
CA VAL A 1094 -36.83 -3.96 40.32
C VAL A 1094 -35.91 -3.20 41.26
N THR A 1095 -34.91 -3.86 41.81
CA THR A 1095 -33.80 -3.18 42.49
C THR A 1095 -32.68 -2.94 41.49
N ILE A 1096 -32.28 -1.68 41.33
CA ILE A 1096 -31.15 -1.25 40.52
C ILE A 1096 -30.05 -0.83 41.49
N LYS A 1097 -28.83 -1.35 41.29
CA LYS A 1097 -27.66 -1.07 42.13
C LYS A 1097 -26.44 -0.84 41.24
N SER A 1098 -25.52 0.03 41.61
CA SER A 1098 -24.23 0.21 40.94
C SER A 1098 -23.09 -0.48 41.71
N GLU A 1099 -22.07 -0.97 40.99
CA GLU A 1099 -20.85 -1.53 41.58
C GLU A 1099 -19.81 -0.42 41.78
N ASN A 1100 -19.40 -0.21 43.05
CA ASN A 1100 -18.30 0.68 43.44
C ASN A 1100 -18.42 2.14 42.96
N MET A 1101 -19.64 2.65 42.75
CA MET A 1101 -19.90 4.06 42.45
C MET A 1101 -21.28 4.51 42.92
N THR A 1102 -21.46 5.82 43.09
CA THR A 1102 -22.76 6.49 43.15
C THR A 1102 -23.06 7.15 41.80
N TRP A 1103 -24.30 7.08 41.34
CA TRP A 1103 -24.77 7.86 40.19
C TRP A 1103 -25.27 9.24 40.62
N THR A 1104 -25.28 10.21 39.72
CA THR A 1104 -25.91 11.53 39.85
C THR A 1104 -27.36 11.53 39.39
N ASN A 1105 -27.70 10.65 38.44
CA ASN A 1105 -29.08 10.42 38.00
C ASN A 1105 -29.25 8.99 37.47
N LEU A 1106 -30.51 8.55 37.43
CA LEU A 1106 -30.98 7.29 36.87
C LEU A 1106 -32.25 7.52 36.06
N SER A 1107 -32.28 7.03 34.82
CA SER A 1107 -33.46 7.03 33.94
C SER A 1107 -33.82 5.62 33.50
N ILE A 1108 -35.11 5.34 33.30
CA ILE A 1108 -35.59 4.14 32.59
C ILE A 1108 -36.27 4.59 31.31
N PHE A 1109 -35.88 4.02 30.17
CA PHE A 1109 -36.45 4.30 28.86
C PHE A 1109 -37.15 3.07 28.31
N ASN A 1110 -38.27 3.24 27.63
CA ASN A 1110 -38.88 2.18 26.83
C ASN A 1110 -38.14 1.98 25.50
N MET A 1111 -38.54 0.98 24.71
CA MET A 1111 -37.95 0.67 23.40
C MET A 1111 -38.08 1.81 22.35
N LEU A 1112 -38.93 2.80 22.60
CA LEU A 1112 -39.12 3.97 21.74
C LEU A 1112 -38.28 5.18 22.20
N GLY A 1113 -37.37 4.99 23.16
CA GLY A 1113 -36.55 6.07 23.73
C GLY A 1113 -37.30 7.03 24.66
N SER A 1114 -38.56 6.73 25.02
CA SER A 1114 -39.34 7.56 25.93
C SER A 1114 -38.99 7.25 27.39
N GLN A 1115 -38.65 8.29 28.16
CA GLN A 1115 -38.32 8.16 29.58
C GLN A 1115 -39.58 7.86 30.40
N VAL A 1116 -39.62 6.67 31.00
CA VAL A 1116 -40.73 6.18 31.84
C VAL A 1116 -40.46 6.29 33.33
N TYR A 1117 -39.21 6.54 33.72
CA TYR A 1117 -38.81 6.76 35.11
C TYR A 1117 -37.56 7.63 35.19
N TYR A 1118 -37.45 8.44 36.24
CA TYR A 1118 -36.31 9.31 36.50
C TYR A 1118 -36.06 9.48 38.00
N ASN A 1119 -34.80 9.50 38.39
CA ASN A 1119 -34.34 9.84 39.74
C ASN A 1119 -33.02 10.62 39.64
N ASP A 1120 -32.96 11.82 40.21
CA ASP A 1120 -31.80 12.71 40.21
C ASP A 1120 -31.07 12.75 41.57
N THR A 1121 -31.32 11.74 42.41
CA THR A 1121 -30.69 11.66 43.72
C THR A 1121 -29.37 10.90 43.60
N VAL A 1122 -28.33 11.41 44.28
CA VAL A 1122 -27.04 10.73 44.34
C VAL A 1122 -27.16 9.45 45.17
N LEU A 1123 -27.20 8.29 44.50
CA LEU A 1123 -27.43 6.98 45.12
C LEU A 1123 -26.53 5.93 44.47
N ASP A 1124 -26.36 4.79 45.13
CA ASP A 1124 -25.75 3.58 44.57
C ASP A 1124 -26.76 2.40 44.47
N ARG A 1125 -27.99 2.61 44.97
CA ARG A 1125 -29.08 1.63 44.98
C ARG A 1125 -30.45 2.30 45.03
N ILE A 1126 -31.39 1.81 44.24
CA ILE A 1126 -32.81 2.17 44.30
C ILE A 1126 -33.71 0.97 44.01
N THR A 1127 -34.90 0.92 44.61
CA THR A 1127 -35.94 -0.05 44.25
C THR A 1127 -37.10 0.70 43.60
N VAL A 1128 -37.40 0.36 42.34
CA VAL A 1128 -38.47 0.97 41.55
C VAL A 1128 -39.69 0.06 41.57
N ASN A 1129 -40.83 0.58 42.04
CA ASN A 1129 -42.13 -0.08 41.93
C ASN A 1129 -42.71 0.17 40.53
N THR A 1130 -42.81 -0.87 39.71
CA THR A 1130 -43.24 -0.75 38.31
C THR A 1130 -44.71 -0.36 38.19
N GLN A 1131 -45.56 -0.74 39.16
CA GLN A 1131 -46.99 -0.43 39.15
C GLN A 1131 -47.26 1.02 39.53
N GLU A 1132 -46.61 1.52 40.58
CA GLU A 1132 -46.73 2.93 41.01
C GLU A 1132 -46.23 3.90 39.92
N ASN A 1133 -45.16 3.51 39.22
CA ASN A 1133 -44.56 4.31 38.15
C ASN A 1133 -45.18 4.05 36.77
N LYS A 1134 -46.28 3.27 36.69
CA LYS A 1134 -47.01 2.95 35.44
C LYS A 1134 -46.11 2.37 34.33
N ILE A 1135 -45.09 1.61 34.70
CA ILE A 1135 -44.18 0.92 33.77
C ILE A 1135 -44.84 -0.41 33.38
N SER A 1136 -45.34 -0.50 32.15
CA SER A 1136 -46.06 -1.69 31.64
C SER A 1136 -45.13 -2.86 31.32
N SER A 1137 -45.69 -4.06 31.11
CA SER A 1137 -44.94 -5.22 30.63
C SER A 1137 -44.22 -4.89 29.31
N GLY A 1138 -42.92 -5.14 29.23
CA GLY A 1138 -42.13 -4.77 28.07
C GLY A 1138 -40.63 -4.79 28.32
N LEU A 1139 -39.88 -4.37 27.31
CA LEU A 1139 -38.45 -4.23 27.36
C LEU A 1139 -38.04 -2.76 27.57
N TYR A 1140 -37.08 -2.55 28.46
CA TYR A 1140 -36.62 -1.22 28.89
C TYR A 1140 -35.10 -1.16 29.01
N PHE A 1141 -34.56 0.05 29.05
CA PHE A 1141 -33.17 0.34 29.38
C PHE A 1141 -33.07 1.22 30.61
N VAL A 1142 -32.27 0.80 31.57
CA VAL A 1142 -31.85 1.65 32.69
C VAL A 1142 -30.57 2.37 32.29
N VAL A 1143 -30.49 3.68 32.53
CA VAL A 1143 -29.32 4.52 32.32
C VAL A 1143 -28.97 5.18 33.65
N ILE A 1144 -27.70 5.13 34.08
CA ILE A 1144 -27.19 5.92 35.21
C ILE A 1144 -26.04 6.81 34.75
N SER A 1145 -25.89 8.00 35.33
CA SER A 1145 -24.74 8.89 35.07
C SER A 1145 -23.86 8.98 36.32
N ASP A 1146 -22.54 8.91 36.21
CA ASP A 1146 -21.64 9.14 37.34
C ASP A 1146 -21.36 10.64 37.61
N GLN A 1147 -20.49 10.94 38.57
CA GLN A 1147 -20.13 12.32 38.93
C GLN A 1147 -19.30 13.05 37.86
N GLN A 1148 -18.73 12.33 36.89
CA GLN A 1148 -17.95 12.87 35.79
C GLN A 1148 -18.80 13.04 34.51
N GLY A 1149 -20.10 12.73 34.60
CA GLY A 1149 -21.04 12.79 33.48
C GLY A 1149 -21.00 11.56 32.57
N LYS A 1150 -20.27 10.50 32.94
CA LYS A 1150 -20.21 9.26 32.16
C LYS A 1150 -21.45 8.40 32.41
N GLN A 1151 -22.06 7.93 31.34
CA GLN A 1151 -23.30 7.13 31.40
C GLN A 1151 -23.02 5.63 31.31
N TYR A 1152 -23.83 4.85 32.03
CA TYR A 1152 -23.83 3.39 32.03
C TYR A 1152 -25.25 2.90 31.77
N LYS A 1153 -25.42 1.81 31.00
CA LYS A 1153 -26.75 1.31 30.59
C LYS A 1153 -26.92 -0.19 30.81
N ARG A 1154 -28.12 -0.65 31.20
CA ARG A 1154 -28.44 -2.09 31.30
C ARG A 1154 -29.90 -2.40 30.95
N LYS A 1155 -30.10 -3.52 30.27
CA LYS A 1155 -31.40 -4.05 29.81
C LYS A 1155 -32.28 -4.52 30.97
N LEU A 1156 -33.52 -4.03 31.07
CA LEU A 1156 -34.54 -4.39 32.06
C LEU A 1156 -35.77 -4.98 31.36
N ILE A 1157 -36.23 -6.16 31.80
CA ILE A 1157 -37.45 -6.81 31.31
C ILE A 1157 -38.52 -6.71 32.40
N ILE A 1158 -39.69 -6.15 32.09
CA ILE A 1158 -40.88 -6.15 32.96
C ILE A 1158 -41.90 -7.16 32.39
N LYS A 1159 -42.36 -8.08 33.23
CA LYS A 1159 -43.39 -9.08 32.91
C LYS A 1159 -44.79 -8.62 33.26
#